data_AF-A0A6J4LD56-F1
#
_entry.id   AF-A0A6J4LD56-F1
#
_cell.length_a   1.000
_cell.length_b   1.000
_cell.length_c   1.000
_cell.angle_alpha   90.00
_cell.angle_beta   90.00
_cell.angle_gamma   90.00
#
_symmetry.space_group_name_H-M   'P 1'
#
loop_
_entity.id
_entity.type
_entity.pdbx_description
1 polymer ?
#
loop_
_entity_poly.entity_id
_entity_poly.type
_entity_poly.pdbx_seq_one_letter_code
_entity_poly.pdbx_strand_id
1 'polypeptide(L)'
;MLASVLLALAHVVQATRDTSGPAARPADAVADAPAASDPAYAGDGRLAVAMRGDLWVRAAGGAGRWVRVTSGSAWDREPAWTPDGSALVFASDRAGGSDLWRVRVGASGAAGAPERVTTSPEWDGEPRVVPAAVAAGARPIPAGTIIFVRGRGPTARLWLRAPNGAERRLTSGKGAERWPAPSPDGARIAYVATLDERPQLRVHWPAGDSGRTIVGDRAAERPVWSPGGDRIAFGTRAGRVGVWVAAADGRYVNLVSARRAAAAWSPDGRTLALAELPRAEPAYNGDPDRLGGREGADAAPGAGGLWLIAAPAPPDAGTAAVPLAGPADRRAWNAEAFDRVWSRTARLYYAGPDAARRRARWEALKGAYRPRALASRTDAELASVTHELLRARPPLREAATGRAAVSSAHPVATEAGLEILRRGGNVVDAAVAVSFALGVVEPDASGVGGYGQMLINLRPMREPALIEFMTRAPEAASLADAAPLRNGQPPSDGPALANVPGAVAGMYLAWQKYGSGKLRWADLLAPAIRAAERGVPVSEGLATTLATEREHFLKYEGSRALFFPRGEPLRAGDALRNPDLAWTLRQIADSGANAFYRGAVARRMVADLRGRGNAMRPADLARYFAAERAPVAGSYRGHTIYSSAPPVSGGATLVAQLNAIEAVRAPRLYTEDAPTLHAMIEAWKLVPGTRGRVADPGLWPVRTEAFLSKDSARARWRCFDPRRALTPNDIRGDTLPCARPPDERVRRPGATAAATEGAGADHAAAGAAPLDSHDCVGHDAGAGGRVCHMTGTTSFAVADGEGNVVSTTQTLGTWGGNFHVTPGLGFLYNDKLASYPSDPDEYGARLPNARHGSSLAPTIVFRGSAAARRPVLAAGAAGNAWITAAVYSIVAGVLDAGLGAQRALELPRFLVTRQQGDAGGEFVVQLESGFAPSVVSALEARGHRVQLISLPGEVRMGYAAAITIGRGEVTAGADPRRAGAAGAIGCAGRGDQGCRR
;
A
#
# COMPACT_ATOMS: atom_id res chain seq x y z
N MET A 1 -8.47 -60.28 -33.63
CA MET A 1 -7.63 -59.09 -33.85
C MET A 1 -7.95 -57.87 -32.97
N LEU A 2 -8.92 -57.93 -32.04
CA LEU A 2 -9.09 -56.91 -30.98
C LEU A 2 -8.50 -57.33 -29.60
N ALA A 3 -8.07 -58.59 -29.44
CA ALA A 3 -7.46 -59.09 -28.21
C ALA A 3 -5.92 -58.92 -28.14
N SER A 4 -5.27 -58.50 -29.24
CA SER A 4 -3.81 -58.29 -29.30
C SER A 4 -3.39 -56.83 -29.11
N VAL A 5 -4.33 -55.89 -29.09
CA VAL A 5 -4.06 -54.46 -28.83
C VAL A 5 -4.22 -54.10 -27.34
N LEU A 6 -4.98 -54.90 -26.58
CA LEU A 6 -5.19 -54.69 -25.14
C LEU A 6 -4.06 -55.24 -24.24
N LEU A 7 -3.18 -56.11 -24.75
CA LEU A 7 -2.02 -56.60 -23.98
C LEU A 7 -0.75 -55.73 -24.11
N ALA A 8 -0.65 -54.87 -25.14
CA ALA A 8 0.51 -53.99 -25.33
C ALA A 8 0.44 -52.67 -24.54
N LEU A 9 -0.75 -52.27 -24.09
CA LEU A 9 -0.95 -51.07 -23.25
C LEU A 9 -0.78 -51.36 -21.74
N ALA A 10 -0.74 -52.62 -21.32
CA ALA A 10 -0.52 -53.01 -19.93
C ALA A 10 0.97 -53.07 -19.52
N HIS A 11 1.91 -53.06 -20.47
CA HIS A 11 3.36 -53.12 -20.17
C HIS A 11 4.10 -51.78 -20.29
N VAL A 12 3.43 -50.68 -20.66
CA VAL A 12 4.03 -49.33 -20.68
C VAL A 12 3.65 -48.51 -19.42
N VAL A 13 2.68 -48.96 -18.63
CA VAL A 13 2.21 -48.25 -17.42
C VAL A 13 2.87 -48.78 -16.12
N GLN A 14 3.73 -49.80 -16.21
CA GLN A 14 4.32 -50.46 -15.02
C GLN A 14 5.84 -50.38 -14.90
N ALA A 15 6.52 -49.54 -15.70
CA ALA A 15 7.98 -49.36 -15.68
C ALA A 15 8.45 -47.92 -15.34
N THR A 16 7.64 -47.09 -14.68
CA THR A 16 8.07 -45.76 -14.16
C THR A 16 7.73 -45.53 -12.68
N ARG A 17 7.37 -46.57 -11.95
CA ARG A 17 7.22 -46.55 -10.49
C ARG A 17 8.28 -47.45 -9.87
N ASP A 18 9.45 -46.88 -9.60
CA ASP A 18 10.34 -47.19 -8.47
C ASP A 18 11.77 -46.70 -8.73
N THR A 19 11.97 -45.37 -8.65
CA THR A 19 13.23 -44.74 -8.24
C THR A 19 12.96 -43.33 -7.70
N SER A 20 11.98 -43.19 -6.79
CA SER A 20 11.84 -41.97 -5.99
C SER A 20 12.00 -42.32 -4.51
N GLY A 21 13.24 -42.65 -4.11
CA GLY A 21 13.64 -42.46 -2.72
C GLY A 21 13.51 -40.99 -2.35
N PRO A 22 13.27 -40.64 -1.07
CA PRO A 22 13.13 -39.26 -0.67
C PRO A 22 14.42 -38.53 -1.02
N ALA A 23 14.37 -37.63 -2.00
CA ALA A 23 15.41 -36.65 -2.19
C ALA A 23 15.51 -35.87 -0.87
N ALA A 24 16.53 -36.18 -0.09
CA ALA A 24 16.88 -35.43 1.09
C ALA A 24 16.97 -33.96 0.67
N ARG A 25 16.07 -33.13 1.17
CA ARG A 25 16.18 -31.68 1.01
C ARG A 25 17.53 -31.28 1.59
N PRO A 26 18.43 -30.63 0.84
CA PRO A 26 19.55 -29.97 1.47
C PRO A 26 18.96 -28.80 2.26
N ALA A 27 18.81 -28.98 3.56
CA ALA A 27 18.26 -27.99 4.48
C ALA A 27 19.24 -26.84 4.78
N ASP A 28 20.40 -26.76 4.11
CA ASP A 28 21.47 -25.82 4.48
C ASP A 28 22.14 -25.05 3.31
N ALA A 29 21.47 -24.79 2.16
CA ALA A 29 22.18 -24.22 1.00
C ALA A 29 21.53 -23.09 0.17
N VAL A 30 20.45 -22.41 0.59
CA VAL A 30 19.78 -21.40 -0.28
C VAL A 30 19.57 -20.00 0.35
N ALA A 31 20.24 -19.66 1.45
CA ALA A 31 20.04 -18.35 2.11
C ALA A 31 20.98 -17.20 1.67
N ASP A 32 22.02 -17.46 0.86
CA ASP A 32 23.13 -16.49 0.65
C ASP A 32 23.38 -16.04 -0.81
N ALA A 33 22.62 -16.52 -1.80
CA ALA A 33 22.83 -16.10 -3.19
C ALA A 33 22.37 -14.64 -3.40
N PRO A 34 23.24 -13.73 -3.89
CA PRO A 34 22.82 -12.39 -4.29
C PRO A 34 21.68 -12.47 -5.30
N ALA A 35 20.75 -11.52 -5.29
CA ALA A 35 19.83 -11.33 -6.41
C ALA A 35 20.41 -10.27 -7.35
N ALA A 36 20.42 -10.57 -8.65
CA ALA A 36 20.79 -9.62 -9.68
C ALA A 36 19.53 -9.06 -10.35
N SER A 37 19.57 -7.78 -10.71
CA SER A 37 18.55 -7.10 -11.51
C SER A 37 19.19 -6.30 -12.64
N ASP A 38 18.36 -5.90 -13.60
CA ASP A 38 18.71 -4.93 -14.64
C ASP A 38 19.98 -5.30 -15.43
N PRO A 39 20.00 -6.44 -16.15
CA PRO A 39 21.16 -6.87 -16.89
C PRO A 39 21.38 -5.94 -18.10
N ALA A 40 22.64 -5.64 -18.41
CA ALA A 40 23.01 -4.81 -19.56
C ALA A 40 24.37 -5.23 -20.15
N TYR A 41 24.40 -5.53 -21.45
CA TYR A 41 25.64 -5.87 -22.16
C TYR A 41 26.33 -4.63 -22.74
N ALA A 42 27.67 -4.61 -22.65
CA ALA A 42 28.53 -3.74 -23.45
C ALA A 42 28.81 -4.39 -24.81
N GLY A 43 29.24 -3.60 -25.80
CA GLY A 43 29.59 -4.10 -27.14
C GLY A 43 30.74 -5.13 -27.15
N ASP A 44 31.62 -5.08 -26.15
CA ASP A 44 32.73 -6.03 -25.95
C ASP A 44 32.31 -7.34 -25.24
N GLY A 45 31.02 -7.49 -24.91
CA GLY A 45 30.47 -8.68 -24.25
C GLY A 45 30.51 -8.66 -22.73
N ARG A 46 31.01 -7.59 -22.09
CA ARG A 46 30.88 -7.43 -20.62
C ARG A 46 29.41 -7.30 -20.21
N LEU A 47 29.03 -7.95 -19.12
CA LEU A 47 27.67 -7.90 -18.56
C LEU A 47 27.66 -7.09 -17.27
N ALA A 48 26.86 -6.03 -17.23
CA ALA A 48 26.56 -5.27 -16.02
C ALA A 48 25.23 -5.72 -15.40
N VAL A 49 25.13 -5.68 -14.08
CA VAL A 49 23.89 -5.90 -13.31
C VAL A 49 23.88 -4.98 -12.09
N ALA A 50 22.70 -4.74 -11.54
CA ALA A 50 22.56 -4.24 -10.17
C ALA A 50 22.46 -5.43 -9.20
N MET A 51 23.24 -5.39 -8.12
CA MET A 51 23.21 -6.40 -7.06
C MET A 51 23.36 -5.70 -5.72
N ARG A 52 22.43 -5.97 -4.80
CA ARG A 52 22.47 -5.50 -3.41
C ARG A 52 22.63 -3.96 -3.27
N GLY A 53 22.10 -3.21 -4.25
CA GLY A 53 22.09 -1.75 -4.25
C GLY A 53 23.33 -1.09 -4.86
N ASP A 54 24.22 -1.86 -5.51
CA ASP A 54 25.37 -1.37 -6.27
C ASP A 54 25.43 -2.01 -7.66
N LEU A 55 26.29 -1.46 -8.53
CA LEU A 55 26.54 -1.98 -9.87
C LEU A 55 27.74 -2.90 -9.92
N TRP A 56 27.63 -3.97 -10.69
CA TRP A 56 28.66 -4.99 -10.87
C TRP A 56 28.81 -5.36 -12.33
N VAL A 57 30.03 -5.70 -12.75
CA VAL A 57 30.37 -6.05 -14.12
C VAL A 57 31.12 -7.38 -14.18
N ARG A 58 30.82 -8.20 -15.18
CA ARG A 58 31.50 -9.47 -15.48
C ARG A 58 32.12 -9.42 -16.87
N ALA A 59 33.31 -10.00 -17.03
CA ALA A 59 33.99 -10.15 -18.32
C ALA A 59 33.20 -11.03 -19.32
N ALA A 60 33.46 -10.84 -20.61
CA ALA A 60 32.85 -11.62 -21.69
C ALA A 60 33.24 -13.11 -21.63
N GLY A 61 32.33 -14.02 -22.00
CA GLY A 61 32.62 -15.45 -22.14
C GLY A 61 32.75 -16.24 -20.83
N GLY A 62 31.61 -16.64 -20.25
CA GLY A 62 31.43 -17.89 -19.48
C GLY A 62 32.10 -18.08 -18.11
N ALA A 63 33.30 -17.56 -17.84
CA ALA A 63 34.10 -17.90 -16.64
C ALA A 63 34.68 -16.70 -15.87
N GLY A 64 34.41 -15.46 -16.30
CA GLY A 64 35.01 -14.25 -15.70
C GLY A 64 34.51 -13.89 -14.29
N ARG A 65 35.39 -13.28 -13.48
CA ARG A 65 35.13 -12.74 -12.13
C ARG A 65 34.20 -11.53 -12.19
N TRP A 66 33.25 -11.41 -11.26
CA TRP A 66 32.48 -10.19 -11.06
C TRP A 66 33.32 -9.11 -10.39
N VAL A 67 33.17 -7.88 -10.87
CA VAL A 67 33.89 -6.71 -10.40
C VAL A 67 32.87 -5.65 -10.01
N ARG A 68 32.94 -5.18 -8.77
CA ARG A 68 32.08 -4.12 -8.26
C ARG A 68 32.48 -2.78 -8.87
N VAL A 69 31.50 -2.03 -9.36
CA VAL A 69 31.71 -0.72 -9.99
C VAL A 69 31.33 0.41 -9.07
N THR A 70 30.20 0.33 -8.36
CA THR A 70 29.79 1.40 -7.45
C THR A 70 29.85 0.97 -5.99
N SER A 71 29.93 1.95 -5.09
CA SER A 71 30.03 1.73 -3.65
C SER A 71 29.45 2.91 -2.86
N GLY A 72 29.23 2.68 -1.56
CA GLY A 72 28.68 3.68 -0.64
C GLY A 72 27.25 3.38 -0.18
N SER A 73 26.56 4.40 0.30
CA SER A 73 25.23 4.28 0.92
C SER A 73 24.06 4.49 -0.03
N ALA A 74 24.31 4.77 -1.30
CA ALA A 74 23.27 5.06 -2.29
C ALA A 74 22.85 3.81 -3.05
N TRP A 75 21.57 3.76 -3.42
CA TRP A 75 21.00 2.70 -4.24
C TRP A 75 21.24 2.98 -5.72
N ASP A 76 22.18 2.25 -6.32
CA ASP A 76 22.51 2.34 -7.73
C ASP A 76 21.84 1.20 -8.52
N ARG A 77 21.20 1.55 -9.64
CA ARG A 77 20.37 0.61 -10.42
C ARG A 77 20.33 0.96 -11.89
N GLU A 78 19.78 0.03 -12.68
CA GLU A 78 19.49 0.21 -14.10
C GLU A 78 20.74 0.63 -14.91
N PRO A 79 21.85 -0.13 -14.84
CA PRO A 79 23.07 0.21 -15.55
C PRO A 79 22.85 0.21 -17.07
N ALA A 80 23.41 1.19 -17.74
CA ALA A 80 23.45 1.29 -19.20
C ALA A 80 24.87 1.65 -19.67
N TRP A 81 25.43 0.86 -20.56
CA TRP A 81 26.77 1.09 -21.08
C TRP A 81 26.82 2.27 -22.06
N THR A 82 27.86 3.08 -21.92
CA THR A 82 28.27 4.01 -22.97
C THR A 82 28.71 3.27 -24.24
N PRO A 83 28.64 3.89 -25.43
CA PRO A 83 28.85 3.21 -26.71
C PRO A 83 30.22 2.54 -26.86
N ASP A 84 31.25 3.14 -26.28
CA ASP A 84 32.63 2.67 -26.28
C ASP A 84 32.91 1.65 -25.15
N GLY A 85 31.91 1.36 -24.31
CA GLY A 85 32.05 0.50 -23.14
C GLY A 85 32.92 1.09 -22.02
N SER A 86 33.30 2.37 -22.07
CA SER A 86 34.24 2.96 -21.10
C SER A 86 33.58 3.39 -19.78
N ALA A 87 32.25 3.52 -19.77
CA ALA A 87 31.48 3.98 -18.62
C ALA A 87 30.06 3.39 -18.55
N LEU A 88 29.48 3.40 -17.35
CA LEU A 88 28.07 3.12 -17.08
C LEU A 88 27.31 4.40 -16.74
N VAL A 89 26.11 4.56 -17.30
CA VAL A 89 25.08 5.51 -16.87
C VAL A 89 24.04 4.74 -16.06
N PHE A 90 23.59 5.29 -14.94
CA PHE A 90 22.71 4.59 -14.01
C PHE A 90 21.88 5.56 -13.17
N ALA A 91 20.82 5.07 -12.52
CA ALA A 91 20.02 5.86 -11.59
C ALA A 91 20.52 5.68 -10.15
N SER A 92 20.57 6.76 -9.36
CA SER A 92 21.05 6.71 -7.97
C SER A 92 20.36 7.73 -7.06
N ASP A 93 20.09 7.33 -5.81
CA ASP A 93 19.53 8.19 -4.75
C ASP A 93 20.58 9.02 -3.97
N ARG A 94 21.82 9.06 -4.46
CA ARG A 94 22.98 9.60 -3.76
C ARG A 94 22.92 11.10 -3.46
N ALA A 95 22.10 11.86 -4.18
CA ALA A 95 21.87 13.29 -3.95
C ALA A 95 20.55 13.59 -3.20
N GLY A 96 19.90 12.57 -2.63
CA GLY A 96 18.64 12.71 -1.88
C GLY A 96 17.39 12.42 -2.72
N GLY A 97 17.45 12.65 -4.03
CA GLY A 97 16.48 12.19 -5.03
C GLY A 97 17.13 11.22 -6.01
N SER A 98 16.33 10.58 -6.88
CA SER A 98 16.88 9.75 -7.96
C SER A 98 17.30 10.63 -9.12
N ASP A 99 18.59 10.65 -9.37
CA ASP A 99 19.20 11.32 -10.51
C ASP A 99 19.93 10.31 -11.38
N LEU A 100 20.29 10.72 -12.59
CA LEU A 100 21.23 9.94 -13.39
C LEU A 100 22.66 10.27 -12.99
N TRP A 101 23.48 9.23 -12.96
CA TRP A 101 24.90 9.29 -12.66
C TRP A 101 25.68 8.53 -13.71
N ARG A 102 26.96 8.89 -13.86
CA ARG A 102 27.89 8.22 -14.76
C ARG A 102 29.16 7.85 -14.01
N VAL A 103 29.67 6.64 -14.24
CA VAL A 103 30.94 6.18 -13.68
C VAL A 103 31.77 5.48 -14.76
N ARG A 104 33.06 5.83 -14.85
CA ARG A 104 34.00 5.15 -15.75
C ARG A 104 34.30 3.75 -15.22
N VAL A 105 34.45 2.78 -16.12
CA VAL A 105 34.70 1.37 -15.78
C VAL A 105 36.02 0.91 -16.39
N GLY A 106 37.00 0.62 -15.53
CA GLY A 106 38.27 0.00 -15.89
C GLY A 106 38.28 -1.50 -15.66
N ALA A 107 39.45 -2.12 -15.85
CA ALA A 107 39.64 -3.58 -15.70
C ALA A 107 39.39 -4.10 -14.27
N SER A 108 39.57 -3.24 -13.25
CA SER A 108 39.43 -3.57 -11.83
C SER A 108 38.18 -3.00 -11.16
N GLY A 109 37.31 -2.30 -11.89
CA GLY A 109 36.05 -1.74 -11.38
C GLY A 109 35.87 -0.29 -11.79
N ALA A 110 35.36 0.56 -10.89
CA ALA A 110 35.28 1.99 -11.18
C ALA A 110 36.66 2.61 -11.43
N ALA A 111 36.75 3.42 -12.47
CA ALA A 111 37.90 4.24 -12.82
C ALA A 111 37.60 5.72 -12.52
N GLY A 112 37.34 6.02 -11.25
CA GLY A 112 37.00 7.36 -10.75
C GLY A 112 35.69 7.40 -9.96
N ALA A 113 35.36 8.57 -9.40
CA ALA A 113 34.12 8.77 -8.67
C ALA A 113 32.92 8.90 -9.64
N PRO A 114 31.71 8.45 -9.26
CA PRO A 114 30.52 8.72 -10.05
C PRO A 114 30.20 10.21 -10.12
N GLU A 115 29.89 10.68 -11.32
CA GLU A 115 29.54 12.06 -11.66
C GLU A 115 28.03 12.20 -11.86
N ARG A 116 27.41 13.23 -11.30
CA ARG A 116 25.97 13.48 -11.45
C ARG A 116 25.72 14.02 -12.86
N VAL A 117 24.73 13.44 -13.56
CA VAL A 117 24.41 13.72 -14.96
C VAL A 117 23.18 14.62 -15.09
N THR A 118 22.16 14.41 -14.24
CA THR A 118 20.94 15.22 -14.20
C THR A 118 20.75 15.86 -12.82
N THR A 119 20.06 17.01 -12.78
CA THR A 119 19.84 17.80 -11.54
C THR A 119 18.40 18.25 -11.36
N SER A 120 17.46 17.56 -12.00
CA SER A 120 16.03 17.86 -11.89
C SER A 120 15.54 17.64 -10.46
N PRO A 121 14.58 18.44 -9.97
CA PRO A 121 13.86 18.10 -8.74
C PRO A 121 12.89 16.92 -8.92
N GLU A 122 12.56 16.55 -10.16
CA GLU A 122 11.76 15.38 -10.48
C GLU A 122 12.60 14.10 -10.49
N TRP A 123 11.95 12.96 -10.36
CA TRP A 123 12.62 11.67 -10.45
C TRP A 123 13.18 11.44 -11.85
N ASP A 124 14.47 11.14 -11.94
CA ASP A 124 15.09 10.61 -13.16
C ASP A 124 15.51 9.15 -12.94
N GLY A 125 15.22 8.31 -13.93
CA GLY A 125 15.59 6.89 -13.91
C GLY A 125 15.44 6.21 -15.25
N GLU A 126 15.61 4.88 -15.25
CA GLU A 126 15.55 4.00 -16.41
C GLU A 126 16.43 4.45 -17.58
N PRO A 127 17.71 4.83 -17.34
CA PRO A 127 18.56 5.32 -18.40
C PRO A 127 18.86 4.23 -19.42
N ARG A 128 18.94 4.62 -20.69
CA ARG A 128 19.60 3.89 -21.77
C ARG A 128 20.49 4.84 -22.55
N VAL A 129 21.55 4.30 -23.15
CA VAL A 129 22.46 5.09 -23.98
C VAL A 129 22.35 4.60 -25.42
N VAL A 130 22.26 5.55 -26.35
CA VAL A 130 22.23 5.23 -27.79
C VAL A 130 23.58 4.65 -28.22
N PRO A 131 23.65 3.40 -28.72
CA PRO A 131 24.90 2.66 -28.97
C PRO A 131 25.72 3.22 -30.15
N ALA A 132 26.92 2.72 -30.39
CA ALA A 132 27.71 3.00 -31.59
C ALA A 132 27.24 2.05 -32.72
N ALA A 133 26.58 2.57 -33.75
CA ALA A 133 26.10 1.84 -34.90
C ALA A 133 27.24 1.13 -35.66
N VAL A 134 26.90 -0.01 -36.27
CA VAL A 134 27.79 -0.85 -37.08
C VAL A 134 27.83 -0.44 -38.57
N ALA A 135 26.99 0.51 -39.03
CA ALA A 135 27.07 1.03 -40.40
C ALA A 135 26.64 2.51 -40.50
N ALA A 136 27.32 3.25 -41.39
CA ALA A 136 27.30 4.70 -41.50
C ALA A 136 26.01 5.27 -42.12
N GLY A 137 25.42 6.27 -41.45
CA GLY A 137 24.33 7.11 -41.92
C GLY A 137 24.03 8.23 -40.90
N ALA A 138 23.45 9.35 -41.35
CA ALA A 138 23.03 10.45 -40.48
C ALA A 138 21.94 9.97 -39.51
N ARG A 139 22.27 9.86 -38.22
CA ARG A 139 21.32 9.37 -37.21
C ARG A 139 20.32 10.45 -36.84
N PRO A 140 19.03 10.12 -36.63
CA PRO A 140 18.09 11.01 -35.98
C PRO A 140 18.50 11.36 -34.53
N ILE A 141 19.17 10.43 -33.83
CA ILE A 141 19.70 10.65 -32.47
C ILE A 141 21.20 10.31 -32.43
N PRO A 142 22.07 11.25 -32.00
CA PRO A 142 23.50 11.01 -31.89
C PRO A 142 23.87 9.86 -30.94
N ALA A 143 24.96 9.15 -31.25
CA ALA A 143 25.56 8.16 -30.34
C ALA A 143 25.91 8.81 -28.99
N GLY A 144 25.74 8.05 -27.90
CA GLY A 144 26.04 8.56 -26.56
C GLY A 144 24.96 9.47 -25.97
N THR A 145 23.89 9.77 -26.72
CA THR A 145 22.69 10.41 -26.15
C THR A 145 22.08 9.49 -25.10
N ILE A 146 21.75 10.04 -23.94
CA ILE A 146 21.06 9.32 -22.85
C ILE A 146 19.55 9.51 -23.04
N ILE A 147 18.81 8.40 -23.07
CA ILE A 147 17.36 8.38 -23.04
C ILE A 147 16.94 7.91 -21.66
N PHE A 148 16.03 8.62 -21.01
CA PHE A 148 15.65 8.34 -19.63
C PHE A 148 14.19 8.71 -19.38
N VAL A 149 13.68 8.29 -18.22
CA VAL A 149 12.36 8.65 -17.75
C VAL A 149 12.50 9.77 -16.73
N ARG A 150 11.73 10.85 -16.90
CA ARG A 150 11.55 11.91 -15.90
C ARG A 150 10.11 11.94 -15.42
N GLY A 151 9.92 12.11 -14.12
CA GLY A 151 8.60 12.06 -13.49
C GLY A 151 8.20 10.63 -13.09
N ARG A 152 7.03 10.47 -12.47
CA ARG A 152 6.55 9.17 -11.93
C ARG A 152 5.08 8.94 -12.20
N GLY A 153 4.64 7.69 -12.18
CA GLY A 153 3.26 7.33 -12.36
C GLY A 153 2.73 7.97 -13.64
N PRO A 154 1.55 8.60 -13.61
CA PRO A 154 1.00 9.28 -14.78
C PRO A 154 1.83 10.46 -15.31
N THR A 155 2.83 10.96 -14.57
CA THR A 155 3.75 12.03 -15.01
C THR A 155 5.05 11.53 -15.64
N ALA A 156 5.33 10.22 -15.60
CA ALA A 156 6.54 9.64 -16.19
C ALA A 156 6.59 9.86 -17.70
N ARG A 157 7.61 10.54 -18.22
CA ARG A 157 7.80 10.85 -19.65
C ARG A 157 9.22 10.52 -20.10
N LEU A 158 9.36 10.25 -21.39
CA LEU A 158 10.67 10.03 -21.99
C LEU A 158 11.39 11.35 -22.29
N TRP A 159 12.65 11.43 -21.89
CA TRP A 159 13.54 12.55 -22.10
C TRP A 159 14.84 12.10 -22.77
N LEU A 160 15.42 13.01 -23.54
CA LEU A 160 16.74 12.89 -24.14
C LEU A 160 17.69 13.85 -23.45
N ARG A 161 18.92 13.41 -23.21
CA ARG A 161 20.06 14.25 -22.85
C ARG A 161 21.18 14.02 -23.86
N ALA A 162 21.48 15.05 -24.64
CA ALA A 162 22.55 15.02 -25.62
C ALA A 162 23.94 14.99 -24.94
N PRO A 163 25.01 14.57 -25.64
CA PRO A 163 26.36 14.56 -25.08
C PRO A 163 26.85 15.92 -24.55
N ASN A 164 26.37 17.02 -25.13
CA ASN A 164 26.66 18.39 -24.68
C ASN A 164 25.88 18.81 -23.41
N GLY A 165 25.02 17.94 -22.87
CA GLY A 165 24.23 18.20 -21.67
C GLY A 165 22.83 18.77 -21.90
N ALA A 166 22.46 19.11 -23.14
CA ALA A 166 21.13 19.63 -23.43
C ALA A 166 20.06 18.54 -23.22
N GLU A 167 19.02 18.88 -22.46
CA GLU A 167 17.89 18.00 -22.15
C GLU A 167 16.62 18.46 -22.89
N ARG A 168 15.88 17.51 -23.46
CA ARG A 168 14.55 17.79 -24.04
C ARG A 168 13.62 16.60 -23.89
N ARG A 169 12.33 16.89 -23.74
CA ARG A 169 11.29 15.86 -23.76
C ARG A 169 11.22 15.22 -25.16
N LEU A 170 11.13 13.89 -25.21
CA LEU A 170 11.07 13.12 -26.44
C LEU A 170 9.64 13.00 -26.96
N THR A 171 8.70 12.70 -26.07
CA THR A 171 7.33 12.28 -26.38
C THR A 171 6.30 13.26 -25.81
N SER A 172 5.18 13.47 -26.49
CA SER A 172 4.07 14.33 -26.03
C SER A 172 2.87 13.54 -25.48
N GLY A 173 3.04 12.23 -25.23
CA GLY A 173 1.97 11.32 -24.78
C GLY A 173 1.29 11.75 -23.48
N LYS A 174 0.01 11.36 -23.35
CA LYS A 174 -0.84 11.71 -22.20
C LYS A 174 -0.62 10.77 -21.00
N GLY A 175 -0.44 9.47 -21.20
CA GLY A 175 -0.19 8.50 -20.11
C GLY A 175 1.27 8.35 -19.71
N ALA A 176 1.52 7.50 -18.71
CA ALA A 176 2.86 7.14 -18.23
C ALA A 176 3.68 6.45 -19.33
N GLU A 177 4.93 6.86 -19.51
CA GLU A 177 5.86 6.28 -20.51
C GLU A 177 7.14 5.83 -19.83
N ARG A 178 7.52 4.58 -20.04
CA ARG A 178 8.58 3.90 -19.30
C ARG A 178 9.43 2.96 -20.13
N TRP A 179 10.57 2.60 -19.56
CA TRP A 179 11.57 1.67 -20.05
C TRP A 179 11.94 1.93 -21.51
N PRO A 180 12.48 3.13 -21.84
CA PRO A 180 12.95 3.39 -23.18
C PRO A 180 14.05 2.40 -23.55
N ALA A 181 14.14 2.05 -24.84
CA ALA A 181 15.14 1.18 -25.41
C ALA A 181 15.46 1.64 -26.84
N PRO A 182 16.61 2.30 -27.08
CA PRO A 182 17.00 2.70 -28.42
C PRO A 182 17.36 1.48 -29.27
N SER A 183 17.00 1.52 -30.55
CA SER A 183 17.48 0.53 -31.52
C SER A 183 18.98 0.70 -31.78
N PRO A 184 19.69 -0.36 -32.26
CA PRO A 184 21.13 -0.31 -32.54
C PRO A 184 21.54 0.79 -33.54
N ASP A 185 20.67 1.10 -34.49
CA ASP A 185 20.85 2.17 -35.49
C ASP A 185 20.55 3.58 -34.96
N GLY A 186 19.96 3.71 -33.76
CA GLY A 186 19.53 4.99 -33.17
C GLY A 186 18.34 5.66 -33.87
N ALA A 187 17.67 4.97 -34.80
CA ALA A 187 16.54 5.48 -35.57
C ALA A 187 15.17 5.23 -34.92
N ARG A 188 15.10 4.33 -33.94
CA ARG A 188 13.86 3.91 -33.26
C ARG A 188 14.05 3.82 -31.76
N ILE A 189 12.97 4.00 -31.01
CA ILE A 189 12.95 3.83 -29.55
C ILE A 189 11.75 2.97 -29.19
N ALA A 190 11.99 1.78 -28.64
CA ALA A 190 10.94 0.98 -28.01
C ALA A 190 10.70 1.49 -26.59
N TYR A 191 9.46 1.48 -26.12
CA TYR A 191 9.08 1.92 -24.78
C TYR A 191 7.70 1.36 -24.42
N VAL A 192 7.33 1.40 -23.15
CA VAL A 192 5.99 1.03 -22.70
C VAL A 192 5.21 2.30 -22.40
N ALA A 193 4.03 2.44 -22.98
CA ALA A 193 3.10 3.51 -22.68
C ALA A 193 1.83 2.93 -22.04
N THR A 194 1.39 3.51 -20.94
CA THR A 194 0.07 3.19 -20.37
C THR A 194 -0.97 4.01 -21.11
N LEU A 195 -1.76 3.36 -21.97
CA LEU A 195 -2.86 3.97 -22.72
C LEU A 195 -4.13 3.20 -22.42
N ASP A 196 -5.23 3.93 -22.17
CA ASP A 196 -6.50 3.32 -21.79
C ASP A 196 -6.33 2.29 -20.65
N GLU A 197 -5.50 2.66 -19.66
CA GLU A 197 -5.17 1.88 -18.46
C GLU A 197 -4.42 0.56 -18.73
N ARG A 198 -3.98 0.34 -19.97
CA ARG A 198 -3.23 -0.86 -20.37
C ARG A 198 -1.80 -0.49 -20.75
N PRO A 199 -0.78 -1.16 -20.21
CA PRO A 199 0.59 -0.98 -20.66
C PRO A 199 0.78 -1.61 -22.03
N GLN A 200 1.16 -0.80 -23.01
CA GLN A 200 1.39 -1.20 -24.40
C GLN A 200 2.86 -0.98 -24.78
N LEU A 201 3.49 -1.97 -25.40
CA LEU A 201 4.81 -1.82 -26.01
C LEU A 201 4.67 -1.06 -27.33
N ARG A 202 5.33 0.10 -27.41
CA ARG A 202 5.33 0.99 -28.57
C ARG A 202 6.74 1.22 -29.09
N VAL A 203 6.83 1.57 -30.38
CA VAL A 203 8.06 2.02 -31.03
C VAL A 203 7.86 3.43 -31.55
N HIS A 204 8.75 4.35 -31.20
CA HIS A 204 8.76 5.74 -31.64
C HIS A 204 9.88 5.99 -32.67
N TRP A 205 9.59 6.80 -33.70
CA TRP A 205 10.54 7.24 -34.72
C TRP A 205 10.80 8.75 -34.56
N PRO A 206 11.99 9.18 -34.13
CA PRO A 206 12.29 10.58 -33.88
C PRO A 206 12.16 11.50 -35.10
N ALA A 207 12.18 10.94 -36.32
CA ALA A 207 12.05 11.67 -37.59
C ALA A 207 10.60 11.71 -38.15
N GLY A 208 9.60 11.16 -37.45
CA GLY A 208 8.22 11.03 -37.95
C GLY A 208 7.17 10.76 -36.86
N ASP A 209 6.02 10.23 -37.28
CA ASP A 209 4.74 10.14 -36.54
C ASP A 209 4.80 9.54 -35.12
N SER A 210 3.74 9.84 -34.36
CA SER A 210 3.35 9.57 -32.97
C SER A 210 3.43 8.12 -32.44
N GLY A 211 4.44 7.33 -32.82
CA GLY A 211 4.76 6.01 -32.28
C GLY A 211 3.72 4.91 -32.58
N ARG A 212 4.16 3.68 -32.86
CA ARG A 212 3.27 2.56 -33.20
C ARG A 212 3.22 1.52 -32.08
N THR A 213 2.03 1.04 -31.72
CA THR A 213 1.87 -0.10 -30.83
C THR A 213 2.30 -1.38 -31.54
N ILE A 214 3.24 -2.10 -30.94
CA ILE A 214 3.76 -3.39 -31.43
C ILE A 214 3.14 -4.54 -30.65
N VAL A 215 2.89 -4.34 -29.35
CA VAL A 215 2.20 -5.31 -28.48
C VAL A 215 1.27 -4.54 -27.55
N GLY A 216 -0.04 -4.81 -27.64
CA GLY A 216 -1.07 -4.15 -26.82
C GLY A 216 -1.99 -5.10 -26.06
N ASP A 217 -1.82 -6.41 -26.25
CA ASP A 217 -2.66 -7.48 -25.68
C ASP A 217 -2.14 -8.02 -24.34
N ARG A 218 -0.96 -7.58 -23.89
CA ARG A 218 -0.31 -8.07 -22.68
C ARG A 218 0.45 -6.97 -21.97
N ALA A 219 0.61 -7.14 -20.66
CA ALA A 219 1.21 -6.12 -19.82
C ALA A 219 2.76 -6.11 -19.92
N ALA A 220 3.27 -5.62 -21.05
CA ALA A 220 4.69 -5.60 -21.38
C ALA A 220 5.51 -4.69 -20.44
N GLU A 221 6.76 -5.07 -20.19
CA GLU A 221 7.71 -4.30 -19.38
C GLU A 221 9.16 -4.48 -19.86
N ARG A 222 10.00 -3.47 -19.59
CA ARG A 222 11.46 -3.53 -19.77
C ARG A 222 11.92 -4.04 -21.15
N PRO A 223 11.45 -3.45 -22.27
CA PRO A 223 11.86 -3.89 -23.60
C PRO A 223 13.36 -3.66 -23.85
N VAL A 224 13.96 -4.51 -24.68
CA VAL A 224 15.34 -4.39 -25.18
C VAL A 224 15.44 -4.88 -26.63
N TRP A 225 16.19 -4.16 -27.46
CA TRP A 225 16.40 -4.52 -28.87
C TRP A 225 17.44 -5.60 -29.04
N SER A 226 17.24 -6.48 -30.03
CA SER A 226 18.31 -7.33 -30.56
C SER A 226 19.41 -6.47 -31.20
N PRO A 227 20.68 -6.94 -31.24
CA PRO A 227 21.76 -6.24 -31.92
C PRO A 227 21.52 -5.99 -33.41
N GLY A 228 20.71 -6.83 -34.05
CA GLY A 228 20.27 -6.67 -35.44
C GLY A 228 19.14 -5.65 -35.64
N GLY A 229 18.49 -5.17 -34.58
CA GLY A 229 17.41 -4.18 -34.65
C GLY A 229 16.10 -4.70 -35.27
N ASP A 230 15.95 -6.02 -35.38
CA ASP A 230 14.83 -6.73 -36.00
C ASP A 230 13.86 -7.34 -34.98
N ARG A 231 14.28 -7.47 -33.72
CA ARG A 231 13.55 -8.12 -32.63
C ARG A 231 13.61 -7.30 -31.34
N ILE A 232 12.58 -7.45 -30.50
CA ILE A 232 12.47 -6.81 -29.19
C ILE A 232 12.14 -7.88 -28.14
N ALA A 233 13.00 -8.05 -27.13
CA ALA A 233 12.68 -8.87 -25.96
C ALA A 233 12.03 -8.01 -24.87
N PHE A 234 11.06 -8.55 -24.14
CA PHE A 234 10.37 -7.82 -23.07
C PHE A 234 9.75 -8.80 -22.05
N GLY A 235 9.61 -8.35 -20.80
CA GLY A 235 8.92 -9.10 -19.74
C GLY A 235 7.41 -8.85 -19.74
N THR A 236 6.66 -9.62 -18.96
CA THR A 236 5.23 -9.38 -18.72
C THR A 236 4.90 -9.47 -17.24
N ARG A 237 4.14 -8.47 -16.74
CA ARG A 237 3.81 -8.36 -15.31
C ARG A 237 2.51 -9.06 -14.89
N ALA A 238 1.59 -9.31 -15.83
CA ALA A 238 0.29 -9.91 -15.59
C ALA A 238 -0.14 -10.78 -16.80
N GLY A 239 -1.16 -11.62 -16.61
CA GLY A 239 -1.60 -12.61 -17.59
C GLY A 239 -0.62 -13.79 -17.67
N ARG A 240 -0.24 -14.20 -18.89
CA ARG A 240 0.82 -15.20 -19.08
C ARG A 240 2.19 -14.58 -18.83
N VAL A 241 2.61 -14.62 -17.57
CA VAL A 241 3.89 -14.09 -17.07
C VAL A 241 5.06 -14.83 -17.70
N GLY A 242 6.07 -14.06 -18.13
CA GLY A 242 7.28 -14.58 -18.76
C GLY A 242 8.07 -13.51 -19.52
N VAL A 243 9.16 -13.94 -20.17
CA VAL A 243 9.91 -13.14 -21.14
C VAL A 243 9.50 -13.55 -22.55
N TRP A 244 9.26 -12.55 -23.38
CA TRP A 244 8.76 -12.67 -24.73
C TRP A 244 9.72 -12.01 -25.71
N VAL A 245 9.75 -12.49 -26.95
CA VAL A 245 10.46 -11.86 -28.08
C VAL A 245 9.45 -11.58 -29.18
N ALA A 246 9.28 -10.30 -29.52
CA ALA A 246 8.49 -9.84 -30.65
C ALA A 246 9.37 -9.44 -31.83
N ALA A 247 8.84 -9.53 -33.04
CA ALA A 247 9.40 -8.83 -34.18
C ALA A 247 9.26 -7.31 -34.01
N ALA A 248 10.20 -6.54 -34.56
CA ALA A 248 10.16 -5.07 -34.54
C ALA A 248 8.89 -4.45 -35.16
N ASP A 249 8.22 -5.20 -36.03
CA ASP A 249 6.97 -4.83 -36.68
C ASP A 249 5.71 -5.43 -36.03
N GLY A 250 5.87 -6.26 -35.01
CA GLY A 250 4.77 -6.91 -34.29
C GLY A 250 4.21 -8.16 -34.96
N ARG A 251 4.80 -8.63 -36.07
CA ARG A 251 4.25 -9.77 -36.83
C ARG A 251 4.26 -11.11 -36.09
N TYR A 252 5.07 -11.24 -35.04
CA TYR A 252 5.05 -12.39 -34.13
C TYR A 252 5.44 -11.97 -32.72
N VAL A 253 4.99 -12.75 -31.72
CA VAL A 253 5.39 -12.62 -30.32
C VAL A 253 5.51 -13.99 -29.67
N ASN A 254 6.74 -14.43 -29.39
CA ASN A 254 7.03 -15.77 -28.88
C ASN A 254 7.47 -15.73 -27.42
N LEU A 255 6.96 -16.64 -26.59
CA LEU A 255 7.46 -16.84 -25.23
C LEU A 255 8.84 -17.50 -25.32
N VAL A 256 9.83 -16.97 -24.60
CA VAL A 256 11.19 -17.51 -24.54
C VAL A 256 11.62 -17.94 -23.14
N SER A 257 10.89 -17.51 -22.10
CA SER A 257 11.04 -18.03 -20.74
C SER A 257 9.73 -17.87 -19.97
N ALA A 258 9.36 -18.88 -19.18
CA ALA A 258 8.23 -18.77 -18.25
C ALA A 258 8.56 -17.94 -16.99
N ARG A 259 9.82 -17.54 -16.81
CA ARG A 259 10.26 -16.69 -15.69
C ARG A 259 9.89 -15.24 -15.98
N ARG A 260 9.34 -14.52 -14.99
CA ARG A 260 9.28 -13.06 -15.06
C ARG A 260 10.71 -12.54 -14.92
N ALA A 261 11.26 -11.88 -15.93
CA ALA A 261 12.63 -11.39 -15.87
C ALA A 261 12.85 -10.12 -16.71
N ALA A 262 13.83 -9.33 -16.32
CA ALA A 262 14.43 -8.33 -17.18
C ALA A 262 15.44 -9.00 -18.11
N ALA A 263 15.43 -8.65 -19.39
CA ALA A 263 16.24 -9.30 -20.41
C ALA A 263 17.34 -8.37 -20.94
N ALA A 264 18.45 -8.95 -21.40
CA ALA A 264 19.49 -8.26 -22.18
C ALA A 264 20.09 -9.18 -23.25
N TRP A 265 20.25 -8.68 -24.47
CA TRP A 265 20.85 -9.43 -25.57
C TRP A 265 22.37 -9.40 -25.50
N SER A 266 23.02 -10.55 -25.69
CA SER A 266 24.45 -10.60 -25.98
C SER A 266 24.76 -9.85 -27.28
N PRO A 267 25.97 -9.26 -27.45
CA PRO A 267 26.30 -8.48 -28.64
C PRO A 267 26.20 -9.25 -29.96
N ASP A 268 26.37 -10.57 -29.93
CA ASP A 268 26.22 -11.45 -31.09
C ASP A 268 24.75 -11.83 -31.39
N GLY A 269 23.82 -11.45 -30.51
CA GLY A 269 22.38 -11.70 -30.65
C GLY A 269 21.95 -13.16 -30.46
N ARG A 270 22.84 -14.03 -29.97
CA ARG A 270 22.62 -15.48 -29.81
C ARG A 270 22.11 -15.88 -28.43
N THR A 271 22.26 -15.02 -27.42
CA THR A 271 21.92 -15.33 -26.03
C THR A 271 21.16 -14.17 -25.38
N LEU A 272 20.24 -14.49 -24.47
CA LEU A 272 19.59 -13.54 -23.57
C LEU A 272 20.04 -13.79 -22.13
N ALA A 273 20.50 -12.74 -21.46
CA ALA A 273 20.62 -12.72 -20.00
C ALA A 273 19.28 -12.34 -19.38
N LEU A 274 18.79 -13.18 -18.47
CA LEU A 274 17.52 -13.01 -17.76
C LEU A 274 17.80 -12.79 -16.27
N ALA A 275 17.55 -11.59 -15.78
CA ALA A 275 17.56 -11.31 -14.35
C ALA A 275 16.13 -11.41 -13.81
N GLU A 276 15.88 -12.41 -12.98
CA GLU A 276 14.54 -12.74 -12.51
C GLU A 276 13.95 -11.60 -11.67
N LEU A 277 12.74 -11.21 -12.02
CA LEU A 277 11.97 -10.20 -11.30
C LEU A 277 11.05 -10.92 -10.31
N PRO A 278 10.82 -10.34 -9.12
CA PRO A 278 9.80 -10.85 -8.21
C PRO A 278 8.46 -10.88 -8.94
N ARG A 279 7.47 -11.71 -8.59
CA ARG A 279 6.15 -11.58 -9.25
C ARG A 279 5.56 -10.19 -8.99
N ALA A 280 5.06 -9.54 -10.04
CA ALA A 280 4.46 -8.22 -9.93
C ALA A 280 3.14 -8.32 -9.18
N GLU A 281 2.99 -7.50 -8.15
CA GLU A 281 1.73 -7.29 -7.43
C GLU A 281 1.59 -5.79 -7.14
N PRO A 282 0.36 -5.26 -7.03
CA PRO A 282 0.06 -3.83 -7.02
C PRO A 282 0.45 -3.10 -5.74
N ALA A 283 0.56 -1.78 -5.84
CA ALA A 283 1.04 -0.85 -4.83
C ALA A 283 -0.10 -0.12 -4.07
N TYR A 284 0.18 0.27 -2.83
CA TYR A 284 -0.09 1.61 -2.28
C TYR A 284 0.72 1.82 -1.01
N ASN A 285 1.57 2.83 -0.91
CA ASN A 285 2.49 3.03 0.21
C ASN A 285 2.23 4.20 1.14
N GLY A 286 1.20 5.02 0.82
CA GLY A 286 0.84 6.32 1.41
C GLY A 286 1.95 7.15 2.05
N ASP A 287 3.17 6.97 1.56
CA ASP A 287 4.37 7.68 1.94
C ASP A 287 4.89 8.36 0.68
N PRO A 288 4.71 9.69 0.61
CA PRO A 288 5.03 10.51 -0.55
C PRO A 288 6.55 10.58 -0.82
N ASP A 289 7.40 10.43 0.19
CA ASP A 289 8.86 10.46 0.06
C ASP A 289 9.43 9.16 -0.52
N ARG A 290 8.63 8.07 -0.54
CA ARG A 290 9.09 6.75 -1.02
C ARG A 290 8.47 6.25 -2.31
N LEU A 291 7.53 7.00 -2.90
CA LEU A 291 7.29 6.86 -4.34
C LEU A 291 8.49 7.37 -5.14
N GLY A 292 9.33 8.23 -4.53
CA GLY A 292 10.81 8.30 -4.49
C GLY A 292 11.68 7.47 -5.44
N GLY A 293 11.30 6.23 -5.77
CA GLY A 293 11.90 5.51 -6.87
C GLY A 293 11.41 4.09 -7.03
N ARG A 294 10.11 3.81 -6.94
CA ARG A 294 9.65 2.41 -6.83
C ARG A 294 8.40 2.10 -7.64
N GLU A 295 8.49 2.26 -8.95
CA GLU A 295 7.60 1.51 -9.84
C GLU A 295 8.20 0.13 -10.17
N GLY A 296 7.71 -0.92 -9.50
CA GLY A 296 7.81 -2.32 -9.92
C GLY A 296 9.21 -2.95 -10.09
N ALA A 297 10.29 -2.19 -9.94
CA ALA A 297 11.68 -2.62 -10.11
C ALA A 297 12.32 -3.10 -8.81
N ASP A 298 11.77 -2.68 -7.68
CA ASP A 298 12.41 -2.77 -6.38
C ASP A 298 11.91 -4.01 -5.62
N ALA A 299 12.34 -5.17 -6.10
CA ALA A 299 12.26 -6.39 -5.34
C ALA A 299 12.96 -6.18 -3.98
N ALA A 300 12.26 -6.52 -2.90
CA ALA A 300 12.94 -6.87 -1.66
C ALA A 300 13.96 -8.01 -1.92
N PRO A 301 14.95 -8.23 -1.04
CA PRO A 301 15.87 -9.36 -1.17
C PRO A 301 15.06 -10.66 -1.18
N GLY A 302 15.03 -11.34 -2.30
CA GLY A 302 14.28 -12.57 -2.55
C GLY A 302 14.83 -13.22 -3.82
N ALA A 303 14.68 -14.54 -3.95
CA ALA A 303 15.43 -15.47 -4.81
C ALA A 303 15.45 -15.18 -6.34
N GLY A 304 15.99 -14.05 -6.77
CA GLY A 304 16.17 -13.69 -8.18
C GLY A 304 17.50 -14.22 -8.72
N GLY A 305 17.47 -15.26 -9.56
CA GLY A 305 18.65 -15.75 -10.25
C GLY A 305 18.98 -14.94 -11.50
N LEU A 306 20.24 -14.99 -11.94
CA LEU A 306 20.65 -14.57 -13.27
C LEU A 306 20.83 -15.81 -14.14
N TRP A 307 20.21 -15.81 -15.32
CA TRP A 307 20.21 -16.96 -16.22
C TRP A 307 20.62 -16.55 -17.63
N LEU A 308 21.24 -17.45 -18.38
CA LEU A 308 21.46 -17.32 -19.82
C LEU A 308 20.58 -18.31 -20.56
N ILE A 309 19.88 -17.86 -21.59
CA ILE A 309 19.10 -18.71 -22.50
C ILE A 309 19.54 -18.46 -23.95
N ALA A 310 19.49 -19.50 -24.79
CA ALA A 310 19.72 -19.35 -26.23
C ALA A 310 18.55 -18.59 -26.89
N ALA A 311 18.83 -17.78 -27.91
CA ALA A 311 17.82 -17.03 -28.63
C ALA A 311 18.07 -17.06 -30.16
N PRO A 312 17.12 -17.55 -31.00
CA PRO A 312 15.81 -18.10 -30.66
C PRO A 312 15.86 -19.60 -30.31
N ALA A 313 15.35 -19.98 -29.15
CA ALA A 313 15.18 -21.37 -28.73
C ALA A 313 13.78 -21.58 -28.12
N PRO A 314 13.30 -22.83 -27.96
CA PRO A 314 12.11 -23.12 -27.17
C PRO A 314 12.21 -22.53 -25.76
N PRO A 315 11.09 -22.22 -25.08
CA PRO A 315 11.10 -21.63 -23.75
C PRO A 315 12.01 -22.39 -22.78
N ASP A 316 12.96 -21.69 -22.17
CA ASP A 316 13.90 -22.23 -21.18
C ASP A 316 14.84 -23.37 -21.68
N ALA A 317 14.92 -23.61 -22.99
CA ALA A 317 15.85 -24.59 -23.56
C ALA A 317 17.31 -24.11 -23.46
N GLY A 318 18.20 -24.97 -22.95
CA GLY A 318 19.61 -24.63 -22.77
C GLY A 318 19.88 -23.59 -21.68
N THR A 319 18.95 -23.41 -20.73
CA THR A 319 19.07 -22.45 -19.63
C THR A 319 20.27 -22.77 -18.74
N ALA A 320 21.16 -21.79 -18.53
CA ALA A 320 22.30 -21.90 -17.65
C ALA A 320 22.28 -20.81 -16.56
N ALA A 321 22.39 -21.20 -15.29
CA ALA A 321 22.53 -20.25 -14.19
C ALA A 321 23.88 -19.52 -14.29
N VAL A 322 23.87 -18.21 -14.07
CA VAL A 322 25.09 -17.42 -13.92
C VAL A 322 25.42 -17.31 -12.43
N PRO A 323 26.55 -17.86 -11.97
CA PRO A 323 26.97 -17.68 -10.58
C PRO A 323 27.16 -16.20 -10.27
N LEU A 324 26.54 -15.72 -9.21
CA LEU A 324 26.67 -14.35 -8.72
C LEU A 324 27.76 -14.32 -7.64
N ALA A 325 28.60 -13.28 -7.64
CA ALA A 325 29.70 -13.19 -6.68
C ALA A 325 29.25 -12.67 -5.32
N GLY A 326 29.85 -13.24 -4.26
CA GLY A 326 29.88 -12.62 -2.94
C GLY A 326 30.88 -11.45 -2.89
N PRO A 327 30.81 -10.59 -1.85
CA PRO A 327 31.72 -9.46 -1.71
C PRO A 327 33.18 -9.93 -1.54
N ALA A 328 34.09 -9.39 -2.36
CA ALA A 328 35.52 -9.68 -2.28
C ALA A 328 36.16 -9.20 -0.96
N ASP A 329 35.66 -8.09 -0.40
CA ASP A 329 35.95 -7.61 0.94
C ASP A 329 34.65 -7.57 1.75
N ARG A 330 34.44 -8.62 2.58
CA ARG A 330 33.25 -8.74 3.43
C ARG A 330 33.16 -7.61 4.45
N ARG A 331 34.28 -7.14 4.99
CA ARG A 331 34.27 -6.11 6.04
C ARG A 331 33.83 -4.76 5.47
N ALA A 332 34.37 -4.37 4.31
CA ALA A 332 33.94 -3.16 3.61
C ALA A 332 32.46 -3.25 3.20
N TRP A 333 32.03 -4.40 2.68
CA TRP A 333 30.63 -4.67 2.34
C TRP A 333 29.69 -4.47 3.54
N ASN A 334 30.00 -5.09 4.68
CA ASN A 334 29.19 -4.98 5.88
C ASN A 334 29.09 -3.54 6.36
N ALA A 335 30.19 -2.78 6.25
CA ALA A 335 30.24 -1.36 6.61
C ALA A 335 29.16 -0.57 5.85
N GLU A 336 29.12 -0.74 4.54
CA GLU A 336 28.25 0.04 3.65
C GLU A 336 26.81 -0.39 3.74
N ALA A 337 26.53 -1.70 3.79
CA ALA A 337 25.18 -2.22 3.96
C ALA A 337 24.57 -1.74 5.29
N PHE A 338 25.35 -1.78 6.38
CA PHE A 338 24.93 -1.24 7.68
C PHE A 338 24.73 0.29 7.62
N ASP A 339 25.71 1.02 7.09
CA ASP A 339 25.68 2.49 7.01
C ASP A 339 24.55 2.99 6.10
N ARG A 340 24.15 2.21 5.10
CA ARG A 340 23.02 2.49 4.21
C ARG A 340 21.70 2.47 4.97
N VAL A 341 21.46 1.42 5.76
CA VAL A 341 20.26 1.35 6.62
C VAL A 341 20.27 2.46 7.65
N TRP A 342 21.43 2.68 8.27
CA TRP A 342 21.57 3.70 9.30
C TRP A 342 21.32 5.12 8.77
N SER A 343 21.92 5.47 7.63
CA SER A 343 21.83 6.80 7.02
C SER A 343 20.42 7.07 6.48
N ARG A 344 19.76 6.04 5.94
CA ARG A 344 18.37 6.11 5.49
C ARG A 344 17.43 6.46 6.64
N THR A 345 17.49 5.72 7.75
CA THR A 345 16.68 6.02 8.95
C THR A 345 16.98 7.43 9.47
N ALA A 346 18.26 7.83 9.49
CA ALA A 346 18.67 9.15 9.93
C ALA A 346 18.08 10.28 9.07
N ARG A 347 18.11 10.12 7.74
CA ARG A 347 17.55 11.07 6.79
C ARG A 347 16.03 11.17 6.90
N LEU A 348 15.35 10.04 7.01
CA LEU A 348 13.89 9.98 7.02
C LEU A 348 13.27 10.49 8.32
N TYR A 349 13.91 10.23 9.47
CA TYR A 349 13.25 10.45 10.76
C TYR A 349 14.03 11.34 11.73
N TYR A 350 15.33 11.55 11.49
CA TYR A 350 16.22 12.26 12.41
C TYR A 350 16.97 13.43 11.75
N ALA A 351 16.47 13.96 10.63
CA ALA A 351 17.04 15.11 9.93
C ALA A 351 16.44 16.46 10.36
N GLY A 352 15.22 16.46 10.93
CA GLY A 352 14.54 17.68 11.35
C GLY A 352 15.18 18.34 12.59
N PRO A 353 15.00 19.66 12.78
CA PRO A 353 15.59 20.41 13.90
C PRO A 353 15.14 19.86 15.26
N ASP A 354 13.87 19.45 15.39
CA ASP A 354 13.31 18.87 16.61
C ASP A 354 13.81 17.44 16.90
N ALA A 355 14.71 16.90 16.06
CA ALA A 355 15.26 15.56 16.20
C ALA A 355 16.67 15.52 16.79
N ALA A 356 17.30 16.65 17.12
CA ALA A 356 18.71 16.70 17.56
C ALA A 356 19.05 15.67 18.66
N ARG A 357 18.23 15.58 19.73
CA ARG A 357 18.42 14.60 20.81
C ARG A 357 18.29 13.14 20.33
N ARG A 358 17.33 12.86 19.46
CA ARG A 358 17.14 11.52 18.88
C ARG A 358 18.27 11.17 17.93
N ARG A 359 18.74 12.14 17.14
CA ARG A 359 19.89 12.01 16.25
C ARG A 359 21.15 11.66 17.03
N ALA A 360 21.45 12.36 18.13
CA ALA A 360 22.59 12.05 18.98
C ALA A 360 22.55 10.60 19.53
N ARG A 361 21.37 10.12 19.95
CA ARG A 361 21.19 8.71 20.37
C ARG A 361 21.40 7.74 19.20
N TRP A 362 20.96 8.10 18.00
CA TRP A 362 21.15 7.29 16.79
C TRP A 362 22.62 7.18 16.37
N GLU A 363 23.39 8.26 16.51
CA GLU A 363 24.86 8.25 16.31
C GLU A 363 25.56 7.35 17.34
N ALA A 364 25.17 7.43 18.62
CA ALA A 364 25.73 6.57 19.67
C ALA A 364 25.48 5.07 19.39
N LEU A 365 24.27 4.73 18.93
CA LEU A 365 23.94 3.38 18.50
C LEU A 365 24.77 2.93 17.29
N LYS A 366 25.05 3.83 16.33
CA LYS A 366 25.98 3.52 15.23
C LYS A 366 27.34 3.08 15.77
N GLY A 367 27.89 3.84 16.72
CA GLY A 367 29.18 3.53 17.36
C GLY A 367 29.21 2.17 18.05
N ALA A 368 28.12 1.76 18.70
CA ALA A 368 28.02 0.49 19.40
C ALA A 368 27.83 -0.72 18.47
N TYR A 369 27.03 -0.59 17.40
CA TYR A 369 26.64 -1.72 16.55
C TYR A 369 27.51 -1.87 15.30
N ARG A 370 28.08 -0.79 14.76
CA ARG A 370 28.90 -0.85 13.54
C ARG A 370 30.12 -1.77 13.66
N PRO A 371 30.88 -1.81 14.77
CA PRO A 371 31.99 -2.77 14.93
C PRO A 371 31.54 -4.23 14.82
N ARG A 372 30.36 -4.55 15.38
CA ARG A 372 29.76 -5.89 15.29
C ARG A 372 29.34 -6.22 13.87
N ALA A 373 28.75 -5.26 13.15
CA ALA A 373 28.39 -5.43 11.74
C ALA A 373 29.63 -5.67 10.88
N LEU A 374 30.71 -4.92 11.07
CA LEU A 374 31.98 -5.13 10.38
C LEU A 374 32.58 -6.52 10.62
N ALA A 375 32.36 -7.10 11.79
CA ALA A 375 32.85 -8.43 12.16
C ALA A 375 31.96 -9.58 11.68
N SER A 376 30.76 -9.31 11.15
CA SER A 376 29.85 -10.33 10.64
C SER A 376 30.46 -11.14 9.49
N ARG A 377 30.38 -12.46 9.58
CA ARG A 377 30.95 -13.40 8.62
C ARG A 377 29.97 -13.75 7.50
N THR A 378 28.67 -13.63 7.77
CA THR A 378 27.58 -13.95 6.83
C THR A 378 26.60 -12.80 6.68
N ASP A 379 25.80 -12.81 5.61
CA ASP A 379 24.76 -11.81 5.41
C ASP A 379 23.63 -11.96 6.45
N ALA A 380 23.38 -13.18 6.94
CA ALA A 380 22.45 -13.45 8.03
C ALA A 380 22.90 -12.81 9.36
N GLU A 381 24.19 -12.92 9.71
CA GLU A 381 24.75 -12.25 10.90
C GLU A 381 24.64 -10.72 10.77
N LEU A 382 24.97 -10.17 9.61
CA LEU A 382 24.85 -8.73 9.33
C LEU A 382 23.40 -8.25 9.45
N ALA A 383 22.45 -9.00 8.89
CA ALA A 383 21.02 -8.72 8.98
C ALA A 383 20.55 -8.74 10.44
N SER A 384 21.03 -9.70 11.25
CA SER A 384 20.73 -9.77 12.69
C SER A 384 21.24 -8.53 13.43
N VAL A 385 22.51 -8.15 13.24
CA VAL A 385 23.09 -6.94 13.89
C VAL A 385 22.35 -5.67 13.45
N THR A 386 21.99 -5.57 12.17
CA THR A 386 21.25 -4.43 11.63
C THR A 386 19.83 -4.37 12.20
N HIS A 387 19.17 -5.53 12.37
CA HIS A 387 17.87 -5.62 13.03
C HIS A 387 17.95 -5.19 14.50
N GLU A 388 18.96 -5.64 15.24
CA GLU A 388 19.16 -5.22 16.63
C GLU A 388 19.36 -3.71 16.76
N LEU A 389 20.14 -3.10 15.86
CA LEU A 389 20.29 -1.64 15.76
C LEU A 389 18.92 -0.97 15.56
N LEU A 390 18.15 -1.44 14.58
CA LEU A 390 16.83 -0.90 14.28
C LEU A 390 15.89 -1.09 15.47
N ARG A 391 15.92 -2.23 16.16
CA ARG A 391 15.12 -2.47 17.36
C ARG A 391 15.46 -1.49 18.50
N ALA A 392 16.75 -1.23 18.71
CA ALA A 392 17.27 -0.32 19.73
C ALA A 392 17.10 1.18 19.41
N ARG A 393 16.69 1.53 18.18
CA ARG A 393 16.52 2.92 17.72
C ARG A 393 15.69 3.77 18.69
N PRO A 394 15.99 5.08 18.83
CA PRO A 394 15.07 6.01 19.48
C PRO A 394 13.74 6.07 18.70
N PRO A 395 12.62 6.48 19.34
CA PRO A 395 11.36 6.65 18.62
C PRO A 395 11.52 7.49 17.33
N LEU A 396 10.83 7.12 16.26
CA LEU A 396 10.84 7.85 14.99
C LEU A 396 10.21 9.24 15.14
N ARG A 397 9.15 9.36 15.96
CA ARG A 397 8.58 10.65 16.40
C ARG A 397 8.56 10.72 17.93
N GLU A 398 8.47 11.93 18.48
CA GLU A 398 8.28 12.10 19.92
C GLU A 398 6.82 11.87 20.28
N ALA A 399 6.60 11.24 21.43
CA ALA A 399 5.29 11.20 22.04
C ALA A 399 4.99 12.55 22.72
N ALA A 400 3.71 12.88 22.88
CA ALA A 400 3.26 14.03 23.65
C ALA A 400 2.49 13.57 24.89
N THR A 401 2.93 13.99 26.07
CA THR A 401 2.35 13.58 27.35
C THR A 401 1.81 14.78 28.12
N GLY A 402 0.66 14.63 28.77
CA GLY A 402 0.06 15.69 29.59
C GLY A 402 -1.30 15.31 30.15
N ARG A 403 -2.07 16.30 30.60
CA ARG A 403 -3.41 16.07 31.16
C ARG A 403 -4.49 15.80 30.10
N ALA A 404 -4.25 16.25 28.87
CA ALA A 404 -5.08 15.97 27.70
C ALA A 404 -4.19 15.95 26.46
N ALA A 405 -4.52 15.12 25.47
CA ALA A 405 -3.69 14.95 24.29
C ALA A 405 -4.51 14.68 23.03
N VAL A 406 -3.93 15.03 21.89
CA VAL A 406 -4.47 14.84 20.55
C VAL A 406 -3.45 14.09 19.72
N SER A 407 -3.89 13.05 19.01
CA SER A 407 -3.13 12.31 17.99
C SER A 407 -3.91 12.40 16.69
N SER A 408 -3.33 13.00 15.64
CA SER A 408 -4.00 13.13 14.34
C SER A 408 -3.00 13.04 13.18
N ALA A 409 -3.53 12.97 11.96
CA ALA A 409 -2.73 12.82 10.74
C ALA A 409 -2.02 14.11 10.27
N HIS A 410 -2.29 15.27 10.88
CA HIS A 410 -1.71 16.54 10.44
C HIS A 410 -1.47 17.55 11.59
N PRO A 411 -0.37 18.33 11.61
CA PRO A 411 -0.07 19.25 12.71
C PRO A 411 -1.13 20.34 12.92
N VAL A 412 -1.68 20.90 11.84
CA VAL A 412 -2.75 21.92 11.92
C VAL A 412 -4.01 21.36 12.58
N ALA A 413 -4.36 20.10 12.30
CA ALA A 413 -5.52 19.46 12.91
C ALA A 413 -5.27 19.13 14.38
N THR A 414 -4.06 18.65 14.71
CA THR A 414 -3.63 18.45 16.10
C THR A 414 -3.73 19.76 16.89
N GLU A 415 -3.21 20.86 16.36
CA GLU A 415 -3.27 22.17 17.03
C GLU A 415 -4.70 22.70 17.14
N ALA A 416 -5.58 22.48 16.16
CA ALA A 416 -7.00 22.82 16.27
C ALA A 416 -7.67 22.14 17.49
N GLY A 417 -7.38 20.85 17.70
CA GLY A 417 -7.86 20.13 18.90
C GLY A 417 -7.29 20.69 20.19
N LEU A 418 -5.99 21.00 20.23
CA LEU A 418 -5.34 21.59 21.40
C LEU A 418 -5.87 22.99 21.73
N GLU A 419 -6.11 23.83 20.73
CA GLU A 419 -6.73 25.14 20.89
C GLU A 419 -8.08 25.02 21.62
N ILE A 420 -8.93 24.08 21.19
CA ILE A 420 -10.23 23.85 21.81
C ILE A 420 -10.10 23.34 23.26
N LEU A 421 -9.16 22.44 23.53
CA LEU A 421 -8.88 21.98 24.90
C LEU A 421 -8.39 23.12 25.79
N ARG A 422 -7.51 24.01 25.29
CA ARG A 422 -7.03 25.19 26.04
C ARG A 422 -8.16 26.16 26.38
N ARG A 423 -9.16 26.28 25.51
CA ARG A 423 -10.36 27.10 25.73
C ARG A 423 -11.42 26.45 26.64
N GLY A 424 -11.12 25.27 27.22
CA GLY A 424 -11.99 24.59 28.17
C GLY A 424 -13.02 23.65 27.55
N GLY A 425 -12.92 23.37 26.24
CA GLY A 425 -13.68 22.31 25.59
C GLY A 425 -13.29 20.93 26.10
N ASN A 426 -14.19 19.96 25.98
CA ASN A 426 -13.90 18.57 26.30
C ASN A 426 -13.29 17.83 25.09
N VAL A 427 -13.00 16.53 25.26
CA VAL A 427 -12.43 15.68 24.19
C VAL A 427 -13.32 15.57 22.95
N VAL A 428 -14.64 15.75 23.06
CA VAL A 428 -15.58 15.72 21.93
C VAL A 428 -15.54 17.04 21.16
N ASP A 429 -15.54 18.17 21.86
CA ASP A 429 -15.38 19.49 21.23
C ASP A 429 -14.07 19.55 20.42
N ALA A 430 -12.99 19.05 21.01
CA ALA A 430 -11.69 18.98 20.36
C ALA A 430 -11.71 18.02 19.15
N ALA A 431 -12.35 16.86 19.27
CA ALA A 431 -12.52 15.91 18.17
C ALA A 431 -13.27 16.52 16.98
N VAL A 432 -14.30 17.32 17.23
CA VAL A 432 -15.04 18.05 16.19
C VAL A 432 -14.14 19.05 15.46
N ALA A 433 -13.34 19.84 16.19
CA ALA A 433 -12.42 20.79 15.57
C ALA A 433 -11.32 20.08 14.75
N VAL A 434 -10.79 18.96 15.25
CA VAL A 434 -9.83 18.11 14.51
C VAL A 434 -10.45 17.61 13.21
N SER A 435 -11.69 17.11 13.23
CA SER A 435 -12.38 16.59 12.04
C SER A 435 -12.51 17.65 10.94
N PHE A 436 -12.98 18.86 11.27
CA PHE A 436 -13.11 19.93 10.28
C PHE A 436 -11.75 20.43 9.79
N ALA A 437 -10.74 20.53 10.66
CA ALA A 437 -9.41 20.93 10.26
C ALA A 437 -8.76 19.91 9.30
N LEU A 438 -8.95 18.60 9.53
CA LEU A 438 -8.51 17.54 8.61
C LEU A 438 -9.16 17.68 7.23
N GLY A 439 -10.41 18.12 7.15
CA GLY A 439 -11.09 18.42 5.88
C GLY A 439 -10.46 19.55 5.07
N VAL A 440 -9.61 20.38 5.68
CA VAL A 440 -8.87 21.46 5.01
C VAL A 440 -7.46 21.02 4.62
N VAL A 441 -6.78 20.26 5.48
CA VAL A 441 -5.35 19.95 5.34
C VAL A 441 -5.06 18.57 4.75
N GLU A 442 -6.03 17.66 4.78
CA GLU A 442 -6.04 16.37 4.05
C GLU A 442 -7.34 16.24 3.24
N PRO A 443 -7.64 17.20 2.33
CA PRO A 443 -8.90 17.23 1.58
C PRO A 443 -9.05 16.04 0.63
N ASP A 444 -7.95 15.39 0.28
CA ASP A 444 -7.90 14.18 -0.54
C ASP A 444 -8.29 12.91 0.22
N ALA A 445 -8.30 12.94 1.56
CA ALA A 445 -8.61 11.77 2.38
C ALA A 445 -9.95 11.90 3.11
N SER A 446 -10.34 13.09 3.56
CA SER A 446 -11.58 13.31 4.31
C SER A 446 -12.09 14.74 4.20
N GLY A 447 -13.32 14.99 4.67
CA GLY A 447 -13.87 16.33 4.76
C GLY A 447 -15.39 16.32 4.86
N VAL A 448 -16.00 17.50 4.67
CA VAL A 448 -17.46 17.67 4.76
C VAL A 448 -18.25 16.86 3.72
N GLY A 449 -17.61 16.48 2.60
CA GLY A 449 -18.16 15.57 1.59
C GLY A 449 -18.02 14.06 1.90
N GLY A 450 -17.43 13.72 3.06
CA GLY A 450 -17.12 12.36 3.47
C GLY A 450 -18.07 11.75 4.51
N TYR A 451 -17.61 10.66 5.12
CA TYR A 451 -18.36 9.82 6.05
C TYR A 451 -17.42 9.08 7.03
N GLY A 452 -17.97 8.40 8.04
CA GLY A 452 -17.17 7.69 9.03
C GLY A 452 -17.90 7.29 10.31
N GLN A 453 -17.13 6.97 11.35
CA GLN A 453 -17.63 6.65 12.69
C GLN A 453 -16.75 7.26 13.80
N MET A 454 -17.39 7.72 14.88
CA MET A 454 -16.76 8.30 16.07
C MET A 454 -17.18 7.50 17.31
N LEU A 455 -16.21 6.90 18.00
CA LEU A 455 -16.42 6.19 19.25
C LEU A 455 -16.08 7.12 20.42
N ILE A 456 -17.03 7.29 21.34
CA ILE A 456 -17.00 8.28 22.43
C ILE A 456 -17.16 7.57 23.77
N ASN A 457 -16.28 7.87 24.72
CA ASN A 457 -16.47 7.53 26.12
C ASN A 457 -16.14 8.76 26.98
N LEU A 458 -17.15 9.27 27.67
CA LEU A 458 -17.01 10.30 28.71
C LEU A 458 -17.29 9.69 30.08
N ARG A 459 -16.67 10.18 31.15
CA ARG A 459 -17.16 9.85 32.50
C ARG A 459 -18.49 10.57 32.77
N PRO A 460 -19.48 9.92 33.40
CA PRO A 460 -19.48 8.58 33.98
C PRO A 460 -20.15 7.49 33.10
N MET A 461 -20.05 7.56 31.76
CA MET A 461 -20.72 6.62 30.86
C MET A 461 -20.43 5.16 31.21
N ARG A 462 -21.50 4.37 31.34
CA ARG A 462 -21.42 2.93 31.60
C ARG A 462 -20.86 2.16 30.41
N GLU A 463 -21.20 2.59 29.20
CA GLU A 463 -20.74 2.04 27.91
C GLU A 463 -20.39 3.16 26.93
N PRO A 464 -19.41 2.99 26.02
CA PRO A 464 -19.11 3.99 25.01
C PRO A 464 -20.27 4.07 24.01
N ALA A 465 -20.48 5.26 23.46
CA ALA A 465 -21.43 5.47 22.38
C ALA A 465 -20.68 5.57 21.05
N LEU A 466 -21.28 5.11 19.96
CA LEU A 466 -20.74 5.28 18.62
C LEU A 466 -21.68 6.17 17.81
N ILE A 467 -21.16 7.29 17.30
CA ILE A 467 -21.84 8.11 16.31
C ILE A 467 -21.45 7.63 14.91
N GLU A 468 -22.45 7.11 14.21
CA GLU A 468 -22.37 6.56 12.86
C GLU A 468 -22.82 7.62 11.86
N PHE A 469 -21.91 8.04 11.00
CA PHE A 469 -22.15 9.05 9.97
C PHE A 469 -21.75 8.53 8.60
N MET A 470 -22.18 7.30 8.28
CA MET A 470 -21.94 6.67 6.99
C MET A 470 -22.70 7.39 5.88
N THR A 471 -22.15 7.37 4.67
CA THR A 471 -22.81 7.95 3.49
C THR A 471 -24.00 7.08 3.06
N ARG A 472 -25.02 7.69 2.43
CA ARG A 472 -26.23 7.01 1.95
C ARG A 472 -26.35 7.16 0.44
N ALA A 473 -26.68 6.06 -0.25
CA ALA A 473 -27.01 6.10 -1.67
C ALA A 473 -28.22 7.02 -1.89
N PRO A 474 -28.20 7.92 -2.89
CA PRO A 474 -29.40 8.68 -3.26
C PRO A 474 -30.57 7.74 -3.56
N GLU A 475 -31.80 8.14 -3.24
CA GLU A 475 -32.99 7.32 -3.44
C GLU A 475 -33.15 6.87 -4.91
N ALA A 476 -32.86 7.78 -5.83
CA ALA A 476 -32.91 7.53 -7.28
C ALA A 476 -31.66 6.84 -7.85
N ALA A 477 -30.64 6.54 -7.04
CA ALA A 477 -29.45 5.83 -7.49
C ALA A 477 -29.56 4.30 -7.27
N SER A 478 -30.78 3.75 -7.28
CA SER A 478 -31.02 2.33 -7.06
C SER A 478 -30.64 1.50 -8.29
N LEU A 479 -30.64 0.17 -8.18
CA LEU A 479 -30.36 -0.71 -9.33
C LEU A 479 -31.45 -0.65 -10.41
N ALA A 480 -32.64 -0.14 -10.09
CA ALA A 480 -33.74 0.05 -11.05
C ALA A 480 -33.58 1.29 -11.94
N ASP A 481 -32.68 2.22 -11.60
CA ASP A 481 -32.40 3.42 -12.38
C ASP A 481 -30.95 3.40 -12.89
N ALA A 482 -30.80 3.25 -14.21
CA ALA A 482 -29.51 3.25 -14.89
C ALA A 482 -28.97 4.66 -15.17
N ALA A 483 -29.69 5.74 -14.82
CA ALA A 483 -29.27 7.11 -15.10
C ALA A 483 -27.85 7.50 -14.60
N PRO A 484 -27.38 7.04 -13.42
CA PRO A 484 -26.00 7.30 -12.98
C PRO A 484 -24.97 6.32 -13.57
N LEU A 485 -25.39 5.35 -14.38
CA LEU A 485 -24.54 4.32 -14.98
C LEU A 485 -24.21 4.66 -16.45
N ARG A 486 -22.95 4.50 -16.85
CA ARG A 486 -22.53 4.47 -18.26
C ARG A 486 -22.40 3.02 -18.70
N ASN A 487 -23.19 2.60 -19.70
CA ASN A 487 -23.22 1.21 -20.18
C ASN A 487 -23.53 0.19 -19.07
N GLY A 488 -24.42 0.52 -18.13
CA GLY A 488 -24.78 -0.36 -17.02
C GLY A 488 -23.74 -0.45 -15.89
N GLN A 489 -22.67 0.35 -15.91
CA GLN A 489 -21.67 0.42 -14.84
C GLN A 489 -21.45 1.86 -14.35
N PRO A 490 -21.15 2.08 -13.07
CA PRO A 490 -20.79 3.41 -12.58
C PRO A 490 -19.49 3.89 -13.25
N PRO A 491 -19.31 5.20 -13.49
CA PRO A 491 -18.05 5.72 -14.02
C PRO A 491 -16.89 5.46 -13.04
N SER A 492 -15.66 5.49 -13.52
CA SER A 492 -14.49 5.29 -12.67
C SER A 492 -14.17 6.47 -11.76
N ASP A 493 -14.63 7.68 -12.10
CA ASP A 493 -14.49 8.88 -11.30
C ASP A 493 -15.69 9.84 -11.51
N GLY A 494 -15.73 10.93 -10.75
CA GLY A 494 -16.57 12.08 -11.05
C GLY A 494 -17.86 12.24 -10.24
N PRO A 495 -18.60 13.34 -10.50
CA PRO A 495 -19.75 13.76 -9.71
C PRO A 495 -20.85 12.70 -9.59
N ALA A 496 -21.01 11.83 -10.58
CA ALA A 496 -22.01 10.75 -10.57
C ALA A 496 -21.83 9.76 -9.41
N LEU A 497 -20.62 9.62 -8.85
CA LEU A 497 -20.33 8.68 -7.76
C LEU A 497 -20.69 9.17 -6.36
N ALA A 498 -21.04 10.45 -6.21
CA ALA A 498 -21.27 11.04 -4.91
C ALA A 498 -22.53 10.47 -4.23
N ASN A 499 -22.34 9.85 -3.08
CA ASN A 499 -23.42 9.57 -2.13
C ASN A 499 -23.61 10.73 -1.15
N VAL A 500 -24.72 10.73 -0.42
CA VAL A 500 -25.09 11.78 0.54
C VAL A 500 -24.05 11.86 1.68
N PRO A 501 -23.32 12.98 1.85
CA PRO A 501 -22.27 13.10 2.86
C PRO A 501 -22.78 13.07 4.30
N GLY A 502 -22.02 12.44 5.20
CA GLY A 502 -22.41 12.25 6.61
C GLY A 502 -21.64 13.07 7.63
N ALA A 503 -20.42 13.49 7.31
CA ALA A 503 -19.48 14.06 8.29
C ALA A 503 -20.06 15.22 9.12
N VAL A 504 -20.75 16.18 8.47
CA VAL A 504 -21.30 17.36 9.15
C VAL A 504 -22.37 16.98 10.18
N ALA A 505 -23.33 16.11 9.81
CA ALA A 505 -24.35 15.65 10.75
C ALA A 505 -23.75 14.82 11.90
N GLY A 506 -22.74 14.01 11.63
CA GLY A 506 -22.03 13.23 12.67
C GLY A 506 -21.38 14.12 13.72
N MET A 507 -20.58 15.10 13.28
CA MET A 507 -19.91 16.04 14.18
C MET A 507 -20.92 16.90 14.94
N TYR A 508 -21.99 17.35 14.28
CA TYR A 508 -23.02 18.15 14.92
C TYR A 508 -23.77 17.36 15.99
N LEU A 509 -24.16 16.11 15.72
CA LEU A 509 -24.80 15.24 16.71
C LEU A 509 -23.88 14.94 17.90
N ALA A 510 -22.60 14.68 17.64
CA ALA A 510 -21.61 14.45 18.70
C ALA A 510 -21.45 15.68 19.61
N TRP A 511 -21.33 16.89 19.04
CA TRP A 511 -21.27 18.13 19.80
C TRP A 511 -22.56 18.38 20.59
N GLN A 512 -23.74 18.21 19.98
CA GLN A 512 -25.01 18.45 20.66
C GLN A 512 -25.23 17.52 21.86
N LYS A 513 -24.84 16.25 21.73
CA LYS A 513 -25.10 15.25 22.78
C LYS A 513 -23.98 15.13 23.81
N TYR A 514 -22.73 15.32 23.38
CA TYR A 514 -21.54 15.03 24.19
C TYR A 514 -20.52 16.18 24.26
N GLY A 515 -20.80 17.34 23.67
CA GLY A 515 -19.96 18.53 23.80
C GLY A 515 -19.94 19.07 25.24
N SER A 516 -18.97 19.92 25.57
CA SER A 516 -18.83 20.43 26.95
C SER A 516 -19.92 21.39 27.40
N GLY A 517 -20.70 21.95 26.46
CA GLY A 517 -21.62 23.06 26.70
C GLY A 517 -20.92 24.41 26.96
N LYS A 518 -19.58 24.47 26.92
CA LYS A 518 -18.80 25.69 27.19
C LYS A 518 -18.42 26.47 25.94
N LEU A 519 -18.42 25.82 24.79
CA LEU A 519 -18.04 26.40 23.50
C LEU A 519 -19.22 26.32 22.53
N ARG A 520 -19.39 27.37 21.72
CA ARG A 520 -20.44 27.39 20.70
C ARG A 520 -19.99 26.56 19.51
N TRP A 521 -20.93 26.05 18.72
CA TRP A 521 -20.64 25.33 17.49
C TRP A 521 -19.65 26.06 16.57
N ALA A 522 -19.85 27.35 16.35
CA ALA A 522 -18.97 28.18 15.54
C ALA A 522 -17.52 28.24 16.07
N ASP A 523 -17.32 28.16 17.38
CA ASP A 523 -15.99 28.18 17.99
C ASP A 523 -15.16 26.94 17.58
N LEU A 524 -15.82 25.81 17.31
CA LEU A 524 -15.18 24.55 16.92
C LEU A 524 -14.76 24.53 15.44
N LEU A 525 -15.45 25.30 14.58
CA LEU A 525 -15.13 25.41 13.15
C LEU A 525 -14.11 26.52 12.87
N ALA A 526 -13.95 27.47 13.79
CA ALA A 526 -13.07 28.62 13.62
C ALA A 526 -11.62 28.26 13.21
N PRO A 527 -10.96 27.22 13.77
CA PRO A 527 -9.62 26.82 13.33
C PRO A 527 -9.58 26.39 11.86
N ALA A 528 -10.57 25.60 11.42
CA ALA A 528 -10.67 25.14 10.03
C ALA A 528 -10.96 26.29 9.06
N ILE A 529 -11.85 27.22 9.44
CA ILE A 529 -12.16 28.42 8.65
C ILE A 529 -10.88 29.25 8.46
N ARG A 530 -10.13 29.53 9.53
CA ARG A 530 -8.87 30.29 9.45
C ARG A 530 -7.83 29.59 8.57
N ALA A 531 -7.71 28.27 8.67
CA ALA A 531 -6.79 27.49 7.86
C ALA A 531 -7.14 27.56 6.37
N ALA A 532 -8.43 27.44 6.03
CA ALA A 532 -8.91 27.51 4.65
C ALA A 532 -8.73 28.91 4.03
N GLU A 533 -8.93 29.98 4.81
CA GLU A 533 -8.78 31.38 4.36
C GLU A 533 -7.32 31.80 4.18
N ARG A 534 -6.48 31.57 5.21
CA ARG A 534 -5.09 32.02 5.22
C ARG A 534 -4.21 31.16 4.31
N GLY A 535 -4.60 29.90 4.17
CA GLY A 535 -3.90 28.85 3.48
C GLY A 535 -2.91 28.12 4.39
N VAL A 536 -2.64 26.87 4.04
CA VAL A 536 -1.71 25.98 4.73
C VAL A 536 -0.68 25.44 3.75
N PRO A 537 0.55 25.13 4.20
CA PRO A 537 1.51 24.43 3.36
C PRO A 537 0.97 23.05 3.01
N VAL A 538 0.98 22.72 1.72
CA VAL A 538 0.62 21.40 1.22
C VAL A 538 1.58 20.37 1.80
N SER A 539 1.02 19.34 2.43
CA SER A 539 1.79 18.20 2.91
C SER A 539 2.34 17.38 1.75
N GLU A 540 3.43 16.66 1.97
CA GLU A 540 3.97 15.73 0.96
C GLU A 540 2.91 14.70 0.52
N GLY A 541 2.07 14.25 1.47
CA GLY A 541 1.01 13.26 1.21
C GLY A 541 0.02 13.77 0.18
N LEU A 542 -0.50 14.99 0.40
CA LEU A 542 -1.41 15.63 -0.55
C LEU A 542 -0.73 15.91 -1.90
N ALA A 543 0.50 16.43 -1.90
CA ALA A 543 1.24 16.68 -3.14
C ALA A 543 1.39 15.40 -3.99
N THR A 544 1.60 14.26 -3.33
CA THR A 544 1.68 12.96 -4.00
C THR A 544 0.34 12.53 -4.56
N THR A 545 -0.75 12.69 -3.82
CA THR A 545 -2.08 12.40 -4.34
C THR A 545 -2.36 13.24 -5.59
N LEU A 546 -2.06 14.54 -5.56
CA LEU A 546 -2.27 15.45 -6.70
C LEU A 546 -1.42 15.09 -7.91
N ALA A 547 -0.18 14.67 -7.71
CA ALA A 547 0.70 14.23 -8.80
C ALA A 547 0.30 12.87 -9.37
N THR A 548 -0.07 11.93 -8.50
CA THR A 548 -0.45 10.56 -8.87
C THR A 548 -1.78 10.54 -9.60
N GLU A 549 -2.78 11.24 -9.09
CA GLU A 549 -4.14 11.25 -9.63
C GLU A 549 -4.41 12.47 -10.54
N ARG A 550 -3.35 13.07 -11.09
CA ARG A 550 -3.40 14.30 -11.89
C ARG A 550 -4.44 14.25 -12.99
N GLU A 551 -4.49 13.15 -13.75
CA GLU A 551 -5.42 12.99 -14.86
C GLU A 551 -6.88 12.99 -14.42
N HIS A 552 -7.18 12.49 -13.21
CA HIS A 552 -8.52 12.44 -12.67
C HIS A 552 -8.97 13.80 -12.14
N PHE A 553 -8.09 14.53 -11.42
CA PHE A 553 -8.40 15.87 -10.95
C PHE A 553 -8.55 16.90 -12.09
N LEU A 554 -7.71 16.83 -13.13
CA LEU A 554 -7.72 17.81 -14.22
C LEU A 554 -8.98 17.77 -15.10
N LYS A 555 -9.75 16.66 -15.06
CA LYS A 555 -11.05 16.54 -15.75
C LYS A 555 -12.09 17.53 -15.24
N TYR A 556 -12.00 17.93 -13.98
CA TYR A 556 -13.03 18.69 -13.29
C TYR A 556 -12.58 20.13 -13.02
N GLU A 557 -13.39 21.09 -13.43
CA GLU A 557 -13.01 22.51 -13.40
C GLU A 557 -12.72 23.03 -12.00
N GLY A 558 -13.51 22.65 -10.99
CA GLY A 558 -13.31 23.09 -9.61
C GLY A 558 -12.03 22.52 -9.01
N SER A 559 -11.75 21.25 -9.28
CA SER A 559 -10.52 20.59 -8.83
C SER A 559 -9.28 21.15 -9.51
N ARG A 560 -9.35 21.39 -10.82
CA ARG A 560 -8.30 22.06 -11.57
C ARG A 560 -8.03 23.47 -11.03
N ALA A 561 -9.08 24.25 -10.76
CA ALA A 561 -8.93 25.59 -10.21
C ALA A 561 -8.29 25.59 -8.81
N LEU A 562 -8.67 24.64 -7.96
CA LEU A 562 -8.19 24.56 -6.57
C LEU A 562 -6.77 24.01 -6.45
N PHE A 563 -6.46 22.92 -7.17
CA PHE A 563 -5.22 22.16 -6.98
C PHE A 563 -4.19 22.36 -8.10
N PHE A 564 -4.58 23.00 -9.21
CA PHE A 564 -3.73 23.20 -10.40
C PHE A 564 -3.75 24.66 -10.90
N PRO A 565 -3.44 25.66 -10.06
CA PRO A 565 -3.58 27.09 -10.39
C PRO A 565 -2.74 27.57 -11.59
N ARG A 566 -1.83 26.73 -12.10
CA ARG A 566 -1.02 26.97 -13.31
C ARG A 566 -1.03 25.79 -14.29
N GLY A 567 -2.03 24.91 -14.20
CA GLY A 567 -2.07 23.64 -14.92
C GLY A 567 -1.16 22.54 -14.35
N GLU A 568 -0.33 22.88 -13.36
CA GLU A 568 0.56 21.98 -12.62
C GLU A 568 0.05 21.76 -11.19
N PRO A 569 0.21 20.54 -10.62
CA PRO A 569 -0.23 20.24 -9.26
C PRO A 569 0.52 21.09 -8.23
N LEU A 570 -0.16 21.46 -7.14
CA LEU A 570 0.50 22.00 -5.96
C LEU A 570 1.54 21.01 -5.41
N ARG A 571 2.70 21.53 -5.06
CA ARG A 571 3.84 20.77 -4.52
C ARG A 571 3.89 20.88 -3.00
N ALA A 572 4.62 19.98 -2.36
CA ALA A 572 4.85 20.06 -0.92
C ALA A 572 5.46 21.43 -0.55
N GLY A 573 4.90 22.08 0.47
CA GLY A 573 5.28 23.43 0.89
C GLY A 573 4.56 24.57 0.16
N ASP A 574 3.91 24.34 -0.99
CA ASP A 574 3.07 25.36 -1.64
C ASP A 574 1.88 25.72 -0.73
N ALA A 575 1.39 26.95 -0.83
CA ALA A 575 0.22 27.38 -0.05
C ALA A 575 -1.10 26.95 -0.71
N LEU A 576 -1.84 26.05 -0.07
CA LEU A 576 -3.24 25.73 -0.44
C LEU A 576 -4.19 26.70 0.25
N ARG A 577 -4.82 27.59 -0.52
CA ARG A 577 -5.89 28.49 -0.06
C ARG A 577 -7.23 28.05 -0.64
N ASN A 578 -8.27 28.04 0.17
CA ASN A 578 -9.59 27.54 -0.22
C ASN A 578 -10.72 28.43 0.35
N PRO A 579 -10.93 29.63 -0.23
CA PRO A 579 -11.96 30.57 0.23
C PRO A 579 -13.39 30.02 0.07
N ASP A 580 -13.61 29.13 -0.90
CA ASP A 580 -14.90 28.47 -1.12
C ASP A 580 -15.23 27.51 0.03
N LEU A 581 -14.26 26.73 0.49
CA LEU A 581 -14.44 25.88 1.67
C LEU A 581 -14.64 26.74 2.93
N ALA A 582 -13.89 27.83 3.07
CA ALA A 582 -14.11 28.78 4.17
C ALA A 582 -15.55 29.32 4.17
N TRP A 583 -16.09 29.68 3.00
CA TRP A 583 -17.50 30.08 2.87
C TRP A 583 -18.44 28.96 3.31
N THR A 584 -18.25 27.73 2.83
CA THR A 584 -19.04 26.56 3.23
C THR A 584 -19.00 26.35 4.74
N LEU A 585 -17.82 26.39 5.35
CA LEU A 585 -17.64 26.22 6.79
C LEU A 585 -18.29 27.34 7.61
N ARG A 586 -18.28 28.59 7.11
CA ARG A 586 -19.01 29.71 7.75
C ARG A 586 -20.52 29.47 7.73
N GLN A 587 -21.09 29.01 6.61
CA GLN A 587 -22.52 28.65 6.57
C GLN A 587 -22.87 27.60 7.63
N ILE A 588 -22.03 26.57 7.77
CA ILE A 588 -22.19 25.51 8.77
C ILE A 588 -22.04 26.07 10.19
N ALA A 589 -21.07 26.97 10.42
CA ALA A 589 -20.82 27.59 11.72
C ALA A 589 -22.01 28.46 12.17
N ASP A 590 -22.61 29.22 11.25
CA ASP A 590 -23.66 30.19 11.56
C ASP A 590 -25.04 29.54 11.78
N SER A 591 -25.33 28.44 11.07
CA SER A 591 -26.68 27.84 11.03
C SER A 591 -26.71 26.34 11.32
N GLY A 592 -25.63 25.80 11.90
CA GLY A 592 -25.51 24.38 12.26
C GLY A 592 -25.55 23.43 11.05
N ALA A 593 -25.78 22.14 11.31
CA ALA A 593 -25.80 21.13 10.24
C ALA A 593 -26.84 21.41 9.14
N ASN A 594 -27.99 22.02 9.49
CA ASN A 594 -29.04 22.34 8.52
C ASN A 594 -28.58 23.25 7.39
N ALA A 595 -27.57 24.09 7.60
CA ALA A 595 -26.97 24.90 6.55
C ALA A 595 -26.41 24.04 5.41
N PHE A 596 -25.84 22.88 5.74
CA PHE A 596 -25.28 21.91 4.80
C PHE A 596 -26.35 21.10 4.08
N TYR A 597 -27.39 20.65 4.80
CA TYR A 597 -28.39 19.71 4.29
C TYR A 597 -29.66 20.36 3.69
N ARG A 598 -29.96 21.61 4.08
CA ARG A 598 -31.18 22.34 3.67
C ARG A 598 -30.91 23.78 3.22
N GLY A 599 -29.72 24.30 3.49
CA GLY A 599 -29.33 25.68 3.21
C GLY A 599 -28.76 25.91 1.81
N ALA A 600 -28.00 27.01 1.67
CA ALA A 600 -27.39 27.40 0.40
C ALA A 600 -26.36 26.38 -0.11
N VAL A 601 -25.67 25.68 0.79
CA VAL A 601 -24.71 24.61 0.44
C VAL A 601 -25.44 23.46 -0.25
N ALA A 602 -26.56 22.98 0.33
CA ALA A 602 -27.38 21.91 -0.25
C ALA A 602 -27.87 22.25 -1.66
N ARG A 603 -28.38 23.48 -1.85
CA ARG A 603 -28.89 23.92 -3.15
C ARG A 603 -27.80 23.95 -4.22
N ARG A 604 -26.62 24.50 -3.90
CA ARG A 604 -25.48 24.55 -4.84
C ARG A 604 -24.95 23.15 -5.16
N MET A 605 -24.81 22.31 -4.14
CA MET A 605 -24.37 20.92 -4.29
C MET A 605 -25.29 20.15 -5.24
N VAL A 606 -26.59 20.15 -4.97
CA VAL A 606 -27.54 19.39 -5.78
C VAL A 606 -27.66 19.94 -7.19
N ALA A 607 -27.67 21.27 -7.36
CA ALA A 607 -27.74 21.88 -8.68
C ALA A 607 -26.58 21.44 -9.58
N ASP A 608 -25.35 21.48 -9.07
CA ASP A 608 -24.16 21.07 -9.82
C ASP A 608 -24.11 19.55 -10.05
N LEU A 609 -24.27 18.75 -8.99
CA LEU A 609 -24.18 17.28 -9.09
C LEU A 609 -25.23 16.71 -10.06
N ARG A 610 -26.48 17.17 -9.98
CA ARG A 610 -27.54 16.72 -10.91
C ARG A 610 -27.28 17.14 -12.34
N GLY A 611 -26.78 18.37 -12.54
CA GLY A 611 -26.38 18.86 -13.86
C GLY A 611 -25.28 18.01 -14.51
N ARG A 612 -24.61 17.14 -13.75
CA ARG A 612 -23.50 16.28 -14.18
C ARG A 612 -23.77 14.78 -14.01
N GLY A 613 -25.04 14.38 -13.97
CA GLY A 613 -25.46 12.97 -14.00
C GLY A 613 -25.49 12.26 -12.65
N ASN A 614 -25.37 12.97 -11.52
CA ASN A 614 -25.63 12.39 -10.21
C ASN A 614 -27.15 12.36 -9.91
N ALA A 615 -27.61 11.32 -9.20
CA ALA A 615 -29.02 11.12 -8.90
C ALA A 615 -29.53 11.91 -7.67
N MET A 616 -28.65 12.51 -6.87
CA MET A 616 -28.98 13.19 -5.61
C MET A 616 -30.02 14.29 -5.80
N ARG A 617 -30.97 14.36 -4.87
CA ARG A 617 -32.06 15.33 -4.80
C ARG A 617 -31.96 16.12 -3.49
N PRO A 618 -32.61 17.30 -3.38
CA PRO A 618 -32.67 18.01 -2.11
C PRO A 618 -33.32 17.18 -1.00
N ALA A 619 -34.26 16.30 -1.36
CA ALA A 619 -34.91 15.38 -0.43
C ALA A 619 -33.93 14.36 0.18
N ASP A 620 -32.93 13.89 -0.57
CA ASP A 620 -31.93 12.94 -0.05
C ASP A 620 -31.09 13.59 1.05
N LEU A 621 -30.64 14.84 0.83
CA LEU A 621 -29.93 15.63 1.83
C LEU A 621 -30.83 15.95 3.03
N ALA A 622 -32.07 16.38 2.79
CA ALA A 622 -33.00 16.75 3.85
C ALA A 622 -33.44 15.56 4.73
N ARG A 623 -33.37 14.33 4.21
CA ARG A 623 -33.65 13.07 4.94
C ARG A 623 -32.42 12.46 5.62
N TYR A 624 -31.23 13.01 5.40
CA TYR A 624 -30.02 12.48 6.01
C TYR A 624 -30.01 12.71 7.53
N PHE A 625 -29.55 11.72 8.27
CA PHE A 625 -29.26 11.83 9.70
C PHE A 625 -28.08 10.92 10.06
N ALA A 626 -27.27 11.37 11.02
CA ALA A 626 -26.30 10.52 11.71
C ALA A 626 -27.02 9.70 12.79
N ALA A 627 -26.60 8.46 13.00
CA ALA A 627 -27.22 7.55 13.95
C ALA A 627 -26.29 7.30 15.13
N GLU A 628 -26.86 7.12 16.32
CA GLU A 628 -26.12 6.55 17.43
C GLU A 628 -26.29 5.02 17.43
N ARG A 629 -25.18 4.30 17.58
CA ARG A 629 -25.15 2.84 17.54
C ARG A 629 -24.46 2.31 18.79
N ALA A 630 -24.86 1.10 19.18
CA ALA A 630 -24.06 0.29 20.09
C ALA A 630 -22.79 -0.16 19.32
N PRO A 631 -21.58 0.11 19.85
CA PRO A 631 -20.34 -0.38 19.24
C PRO A 631 -20.22 -1.90 19.33
N VAL A 632 -19.51 -2.51 18.39
CA VAL A 632 -19.10 -3.91 18.55
C VAL A 632 -18.20 -4.02 19.77
N ALA A 633 -18.50 -4.98 20.65
CA ALA A 633 -17.76 -5.24 21.87
C ALA A 633 -17.11 -6.62 21.85
N GLY A 634 -15.94 -6.73 22.47
CA GLY A 634 -15.22 -7.99 22.65
C GLY A 634 -14.34 -7.96 23.90
N SER A 635 -13.72 -9.09 24.20
CA SER A 635 -12.73 -9.17 25.28
C SER A 635 -11.41 -9.73 24.77
N TYR A 636 -10.30 -9.27 25.34
CA TYR A 636 -8.97 -9.78 25.04
C TYR A 636 -8.09 -9.66 26.27
N ARG A 637 -7.68 -10.79 26.84
CA ARG A 637 -6.74 -10.88 27.97
C ARG A 637 -7.09 -9.95 29.13
N GLY A 638 -8.33 -10.03 29.61
CA GLY A 638 -8.82 -9.21 30.73
C GLY A 638 -9.13 -7.74 30.39
N HIS A 639 -9.07 -7.37 29.10
CA HIS A 639 -9.48 -6.08 28.60
C HIS A 639 -10.79 -6.19 27.81
N THR A 640 -11.61 -5.15 27.87
CA THR A 640 -12.80 -4.99 27.02
C THR A 640 -12.45 -4.08 25.86
N ILE A 641 -12.85 -4.45 24.65
CA ILE A 641 -12.58 -3.70 23.43
C ILE A 641 -13.91 -3.27 22.84
N TYR A 642 -14.03 -1.99 22.52
CA TYR A 642 -15.15 -1.46 21.75
C TYR A 642 -14.62 -0.90 20.44
N SER A 643 -15.32 -1.18 19.33
CA SER A 643 -14.92 -0.76 17.99
C SER A 643 -16.12 -0.43 17.10
N SER A 644 -15.90 -0.30 15.78
CA SER A 644 -16.90 0.09 14.79
C SER A 644 -18.19 -0.74 14.86
N ALA A 645 -19.31 -0.16 14.44
CA ALA A 645 -20.61 -0.83 14.37
C ALA A 645 -21.07 -1.04 12.91
N PRO A 646 -21.94 -2.04 12.63
CA PRO A 646 -22.59 -2.20 11.33
C PRO A 646 -23.21 -0.88 10.81
N PRO A 647 -23.10 -0.56 9.51
CA PRO A 647 -22.67 -1.41 8.39
C PRO A 647 -21.15 -1.61 8.26
N VAL A 648 -20.36 -1.06 9.18
CA VAL A 648 -18.90 -1.17 9.16
C VAL A 648 -18.45 -2.50 9.78
N SER A 649 -17.61 -3.22 9.06
CA SER A 649 -17.17 -4.58 9.43
C SER A 649 -15.84 -4.64 10.19
N GLY A 650 -15.04 -3.57 10.16
CA GLY A 650 -13.68 -3.54 10.70
C GLY A 650 -13.56 -3.93 12.17
N GLY A 651 -14.44 -3.41 13.02
CA GLY A 651 -14.52 -3.72 14.44
C GLY A 651 -14.87 -5.18 14.72
N ALA A 652 -15.77 -5.76 13.93
CA ALA A 652 -16.12 -7.18 14.05
C ALA A 652 -14.96 -8.09 13.64
N THR A 653 -14.29 -7.76 12.52
CA THR A 653 -13.08 -8.47 12.09
C THR A 653 -11.97 -8.39 13.14
N LEU A 654 -11.70 -7.20 13.68
CA LEU A 654 -10.68 -6.98 14.72
C LEU A 654 -10.95 -7.83 15.97
N VAL A 655 -12.17 -7.80 16.51
CA VAL A 655 -12.53 -8.57 17.70
C VAL A 655 -12.43 -10.07 17.45
N ALA A 656 -12.88 -10.56 16.28
CA ALA A 656 -12.76 -11.97 15.93
C ALA A 656 -11.29 -12.44 15.88
N GLN A 657 -10.40 -11.62 15.31
CA GLN A 657 -8.96 -11.91 15.24
C GLN A 657 -8.33 -11.96 16.64
N LEU A 658 -8.69 -11.02 17.51
CA LEU A 658 -8.22 -10.97 18.90
C LEU A 658 -8.75 -12.15 19.73
N ASN A 659 -10.00 -12.56 19.49
CA ASN A 659 -10.56 -13.76 20.13
C ASN A 659 -9.83 -15.04 19.71
N ALA A 660 -9.44 -15.16 18.44
CA ALA A 660 -8.70 -16.32 17.96
C ALA A 660 -7.29 -16.39 18.59
N ILE A 661 -6.53 -15.29 18.56
CA ILE A 661 -5.14 -15.30 19.06
C ILE A 661 -5.02 -15.45 20.59
N GLU A 662 -6.10 -15.24 21.35
CA GLU A 662 -6.11 -15.42 22.81
C GLU A 662 -5.79 -16.87 23.24
N ALA A 663 -5.94 -17.85 22.34
CA ALA A 663 -5.49 -19.23 22.56
C ALA A 663 -3.97 -19.34 22.83
N VAL A 664 -3.17 -18.37 22.35
CA VAL A 664 -1.76 -18.24 22.68
C VAL A 664 -1.63 -17.62 24.08
N ARG A 665 -1.25 -18.39 25.11
CA ARG A 665 -1.28 -17.90 26.50
C ARG A 665 -0.29 -16.78 26.80
N ALA A 666 0.92 -16.84 26.25
CA ALA A 666 2.00 -15.89 26.53
C ALA A 666 2.67 -15.45 25.22
N PRO A 667 1.99 -14.63 24.40
CA PRO A 667 2.58 -14.11 23.17
C PRO A 667 3.80 -13.25 23.52
N ARG A 668 4.87 -13.40 22.72
CA ARG A 668 6.01 -12.47 22.76
C ARG A 668 5.79 -11.37 21.72
N LEU A 669 6.68 -10.38 21.66
CA LEU A 669 6.59 -9.37 20.61
C LEU A 669 6.72 -10.05 19.23
N TYR A 670 5.67 -9.98 18.42
CA TYR A 670 5.55 -10.72 17.17
C TYR A 670 6.62 -10.39 16.12
N THR A 671 7.22 -9.21 16.21
CA THR A 671 8.35 -8.83 15.34
C THR A 671 9.62 -9.59 15.67
N GLU A 672 9.69 -10.21 16.86
CA GLU A 672 10.85 -10.92 17.39
C GLU A 672 10.59 -12.42 17.62
N ASP A 673 9.35 -12.88 17.42
CA ASP A 673 8.92 -14.23 17.77
C ASP A 673 8.06 -14.87 16.68
N ALA A 674 8.65 -15.85 15.99
CA ALA A 674 8.02 -16.53 14.86
C ALA A 674 6.75 -17.31 15.24
N PRO A 675 6.70 -18.05 16.37
CA PRO A 675 5.47 -18.70 16.82
C PRO A 675 4.32 -17.71 17.03
N THR A 676 4.58 -16.57 17.67
CA THR A 676 3.55 -15.54 17.87
C THR A 676 3.07 -14.96 16.55
N LEU A 677 3.97 -14.54 15.66
CA LEU A 677 3.57 -13.98 14.37
C LEU A 677 2.84 -15.00 13.50
N HIS A 678 3.30 -16.25 13.47
CA HIS A 678 2.61 -17.34 12.79
C HIS A 678 1.18 -17.49 13.30
N ALA A 679 0.99 -17.55 14.63
CA ALA A 679 -0.32 -17.66 15.23
C ALA A 679 -1.21 -16.45 14.90
N MET A 680 -0.66 -15.22 14.88
CA MET A 680 -1.39 -14.01 14.48
C MET A 680 -1.84 -14.05 13.01
N ILE A 681 -0.97 -14.54 12.11
CA ILE A 681 -1.30 -14.73 10.69
C ILE A 681 -2.40 -15.79 10.52
N GLU A 682 -2.30 -16.92 11.22
CA GLU A 682 -3.32 -17.97 11.15
C GLU A 682 -4.65 -17.53 11.77
N ALA A 683 -4.62 -16.76 12.87
CA ALA A 683 -5.80 -16.11 13.43
C ALA A 683 -6.52 -15.27 12.37
N TRP A 684 -5.74 -14.51 11.57
CA TRP A 684 -6.27 -13.71 10.49
C TRP A 684 -6.96 -14.54 9.40
N LYS A 685 -6.35 -15.65 8.98
CA LYS A 685 -6.90 -16.56 7.96
C LYS A 685 -8.16 -17.30 8.44
N LEU A 686 -8.26 -17.57 9.73
CA LEU A 686 -9.37 -18.32 10.33
C LEU A 686 -10.63 -17.49 10.54
N VAL A 687 -10.52 -16.15 10.56
CA VAL A 687 -11.69 -15.27 10.63
C VAL A 687 -12.41 -15.26 9.29
N PRO A 688 -13.73 -15.58 9.25
CA PRO A 688 -14.47 -15.67 8.00
C PRO A 688 -14.68 -14.27 7.40
N GLY A 689 -14.94 -14.25 6.09
CA GLY A 689 -15.32 -13.02 5.40
C GLY A 689 -16.63 -12.43 5.94
N THR A 690 -16.75 -11.11 5.88
CA THR A 690 -17.93 -10.37 6.36
C THR A 690 -19.03 -10.22 5.30
N ARG A 691 -18.74 -10.59 4.05
CA ARG A 691 -19.69 -10.67 2.93
C ARG A 691 -20.86 -11.59 3.30
N GLY A 692 -22.10 -11.15 3.04
CA GLY A 692 -23.32 -11.86 3.42
C GLY A 692 -23.71 -11.79 4.90
N ARG A 693 -22.98 -11.01 5.72
CA ARG A 693 -23.18 -10.96 7.19
C ARG A 693 -23.28 -9.56 7.77
N VAL A 694 -22.57 -8.59 7.19
CA VAL A 694 -22.52 -7.20 7.66
C VAL A 694 -22.89 -6.26 6.51
N ALA A 695 -24.02 -5.57 6.66
CA ALA A 695 -24.53 -4.53 5.76
C ALA A 695 -25.32 -3.50 6.59
N ASP A 696 -26.08 -2.61 5.95
CA ASP A 696 -26.92 -1.64 6.64
C ASP A 696 -27.94 -2.36 7.55
N PRO A 697 -27.84 -2.24 8.89
CA PRO A 697 -28.75 -2.92 9.80
C PRO A 697 -30.20 -2.40 9.71
N GLY A 698 -30.43 -1.26 9.06
CA GLY A 698 -31.78 -0.77 8.78
C GLY A 698 -32.47 -1.47 7.62
N LEU A 699 -31.73 -2.24 6.81
CA LEU A 699 -32.22 -2.86 5.57
C LEU A 699 -31.92 -4.36 5.50
N TRP A 700 -30.89 -4.86 6.19
CA TRP A 700 -30.52 -6.27 6.22
C TRP A 700 -30.36 -6.79 7.66
N PRO A 701 -30.65 -8.09 7.89
CA PRO A 701 -30.30 -8.74 9.14
C PRO A 701 -28.78 -8.82 9.25
N VAL A 702 -28.21 -8.22 10.30
CA VAL A 702 -26.78 -8.31 10.58
C VAL A 702 -26.53 -9.45 11.56
N ARG A 703 -25.61 -10.35 11.21
CA ARG A 703 -25.27 -11.54 11.98
C ARG A 703 -23.78 -11.57 12.29
N THR A 704 -23.39 -10.93 13.38
CA THR A 704 -21.99 -10.84 13.80
C THR A 704 -21.61 -11.86 14.87
N GLU A 705 -22.58 -12.29 15.66
CA GLU A 705 -22.41 -13.12 16.87
C GLU A 705 -21.78 -14.47 16.52
N ALA A 706 -22.15 -15.01 15.35
CA ALA A 706 -21.70 -16.30 14.85
C ALA A 706 -20.17 -16.40 14.68
N PHE A 707 -19.46 -15.29 14.50
CA PHE A 707 -17.99 -15.27 14.38
C PHE A 707 -17.28 -14.39 15.42
N LEU A 708 -18.03 -13.62 16.21
CA LEU A 708 -17.50 -12.84 17.33
C LEU A 708 -17.41 -13.62 18.65
N SER A 709 -18.09 -14.75 18.79
CA SER A 709 -18.06 -15.51 20.05
C SER A 709 -16.70 -16.16 20.31
N LYS A 710 -16.35 -16.33 21.59
CA LYS A 710 -15.18 -17.11 22.01
C LYS A 710 -15.30 -18.58 21.59
N ASP A 711 -16.51 -19.14 21.56
CA ASP A 711 -16.77 -20.50 21.12
C ASP A 711 -16.45 -20.69 19.64
N SER A 712 -16.89 -19.76 18.79
CA SER A 712 -16.58 -19.76 17.36
C SER A 712 -15.08 -19.61 17.12
N ALA A 713 -14.41 -18.73 17.87
CA ALA A 713 -12.96 -18.58 17.82
C ALA A 713 -12.24 -19.88 18.22
N ARG A 714 -12.65 -20.53 19.33
CA ARG A 714 -12.09 -21.83 19.77
C ARG A 714 -12.31 -22.94 18.74
N ALA A 715 -13.50 -23.01 18.14
CA ALA A 715 -13.81 -24.00 17.12
C ALA A 715 -12.92 -23.82 15.89
N ARG A 716 -12.77 -22.59 15.41
CA ARG A 716 -11.88 -22.22 14.30
C ARG A 716 -10.41 -22.48 14.61
N TRP A 717 -9.98 -22.19 15.83
CA TRP A 717 -8.61 -22.41 16.28
C TRP A 717 -8.18 -23.88 16.25
N ARG A 718 -9.11 -24.85 16.21
CA ARG A 718 -8.77 -26.28 16.04
C ARG A 718 -8.02 -26.57 14.74
N CYS A 719 -8.13 -25.69 13.76
CA CYS A 719 -7.44 -25.79 12.48
C CYS A 719 -6.01 -25.24 12.52
N PHE A 720 -5.63 -24.53 13.58
CA PHE A 720 -4.27 -24.02 13.74
C PHE A 720 -3.25 -25.18 13.82
N ASP A 721 -2.24 -25.14 12.94
CA ASP A 721 -1.08 -26.02 13.00
C ASP A 721 0.17 -25.18 13.30
N PRO A 722 0.87 -25.36 14.43
CA PRO A 722 2.06 -24.56 14.77
C PRO A 722 3.26 -24.78 13.84
N ARG A 723 3.22 -25.82 12.98
CA ARG A 723 4.32 -26.21 12.10
C ARG A 723 4.07 -25.87 10.62
N ARG A 724 2.84 -25.49 10.26
CA ARG A 724 2.47 -25.30 8.84
C ARG A 724 1.43 -24.18 8.68
N ALA A 725 1.61 -23.37 7.64
CA ALA A 725 0.65 -22.37 7.22
C ALA A 725 -0.65 -23.00 6.69
N LEU A 726 -1.81 -22.43 7.02
CA LEU A 726 -3.06 -22.79 6.35
C LEU A 726 -3.10 -22.24 4.92
N THR A 727 -3.72 -23.03 4.05
CA THR A 727 -4.02 -22.73 2.66
C THR A 727 -5.52 -22.45 2.49
N PRO A 728 -5.94 -21.79 1.39
CA PRO A 728 -7.36 -21.58 1.13
C PRO A 728 -8.22 -22.84 1.05
N ASN A 729 -7.62 -24.01 0.76
CA ASN A 729 -8.32 -25.29 0.75
C ASN A 729 -8.64 -25.79 2.16
N ASP A 730 -7.87 -25.39 3.18
CA ASP A 730 -8.08 -25.79 4.57
C ASP A 730 -9.28 -25.07 5.22
N ILE A 731 -9.80 -24.01 4.60
CA ILE A 731 -10.80 -23.09 5.19
C ILE A 731 -12.02 -22.81 4.29
N ARG A 732 -12.35 -23.71 3.34
CA ARG A 732 -13.44 -23.47 2.38
C ARG A 732 -14.82 -23.35 3.06
N GLY A 733 -15.44 -22.18 2.88
CA GLY A 733 -16.82 -21.91 3.31
C GLY A 733 -16.96 -21.53 4.80
N ASP A 734 -18.19 -21.54 5.30
CA ASP A 734 -18.47 -21.37 6.74
C ASP A 734 -18.19 -22.63 7.56
N THR A 735 -18.14 -23.77 6.89
CA THR A 735 -17.78 -25.06 7.44
C THR A 735 -16.26 -25.18 7.50
N LEU A 736 -15.69 -25.53 8.66
CA LEU A 736 -14.25 -25.80 8.81
C LEU A 736 -13.97 -27.26 8.42
N PRO A 737 -13.42 -27.55 7.23
CA PRO A 737 -13.17 -28.93 6.78
C PRO A 737 -12.02 -29.60 7.55
N CYS A 738 -11.24 -28.81 8.28
CA CYS A 738 -10.13 -29.22 9.13
C CYS A 738 -10.54 -30.01 10.39
N ALA A 739 -11.84 -30.22 10.64
CA ALA A 739 -12.29 -31.30 11.50
C ALA A 739 -12.02 -32.64 10.77
N ARG A 740 -11.06 -33.43 11.24
CA ARG A 740 -10.77 -34.78 10.73
C ARG A 740 -12.07 -35.57 10.46
N PRO A 741 -12.15 -36.39 9.40
CA PRO A 741 -13.15 -37.45 9.40
C PRO A 741 -12.96 -38.30 10.67
N PRO A 742 -14.03 -38.77 11.32
CA PRO A 742 -13.91 -39.62 12.49
C PRO A 742 -13.04 -40.84 12.14
N ASP A 743 -12.19 -41.25 13.08
CA ASP A 743 -11.25 -42.37 12.96
C ASP A 743 -11.84 -43.53 12.14
N GLU A 744 -11.11 -43.95 11.11
CA GLU A 744 -11.43 -45.10 10.26
C GLU A 744 -11.38 -46.46 11.01
N ARG A 745 -11.38 -46.43 12.36
CA ARG A 745 -11.34 -47.60 13.24
C ARG A 745 -12.65 -47.89 13.97
N VAL A 746 -13.73 -47.15 13.69
CA VAL A 746 -15.08 -47.53 14.17
C VAL A 746 -16.05 -47.62 12.99
N ARG A 747 -15.81 -48.58 12.09
CA ARG A 747 -16.92 -49.19 11.34
C ARG A 747 -17.75 -50.00 12.33
N ARG A 748 -18.87 -49.43 12.81
CA ARG A 748 -20.01 -50.26 13.22
C ARG A 748 -20.79 -50.61 11.95
N PRO A 749 -20.94 -51.89 11.58
CA PRO A 749 -21.79 -52.28 10.48
C PRO A 749 -23.26 -52.19 10.94
N GLY A 750 -24.07 -51.43 10.20
CA GLY A 750 -25.52 -51.45 10.34
C GLY A 750 -26.12 -50.17 10.92
N ALA A 751 -26.33 -49.17 10.07
CA ALA A 751 -27.46 -48.25 10.19
C ALA A 751 -27.73 -47.65 8.81
N THR A 752 -28.74 -48.18 8.13
CA THR A 752 -29.31 -47.64 6.89
C THR A 752 -29.87 -46.25 7.15
N ALA A 753 -29.28 -45.23 6.56
CA ALA A 753 -29.83 -43.88 6.55
C ALA A 753 -30.81 -43.76 5.37
N ALA A 754 -32.09 -43.71 5.70
CA ALA A 754 -33.17 -43.40 4.80
C ALA A 754 -32.99 -42.00 4.21
N ALA A 755 -33.29 -41.90 2.91
CA ALA A 755 -33.43 -40.65 2.20
C ALA A 755 -34.53 -39.78 2.82
N THR A 756 -34.23 -38.51 3.03
CA THR A 756 -35.22 -37.43 2.94
C THR A 756 -34.62 -36.33 2.07
N GLU A 757 -35.08 -36.31 0.83
CA GLU A 757 -34.96 -35.19 -0.10
C GLU A 757 -35.81 -34.02 0.39
N GLY A 758 -35.36 -32.80 0.07
CA GLY A 758 -36.26 -31.63 -0.05
C GLY A 758 -35.84 -30.37 0.70
N ALA A 759 -34.94 -29.58 0.11
CA ALA A 759 -35.14 -28.14 -0.12
C ALA A 759 -33.89 -27.48 -0.77
N GLY A 760 -33.94 -27.34 -2.10
CA GLY A 760 -33.51 -26.13 -2.80
C GLY A 760 -32.00 -25.89 -2.96
N ALA A 761 -31.39 -26.59 -3.92
CA ALA A 761 -30.37 -25.98 -4.75
C ALA A 761 -31.05 -24.92 -5.63
N ASP A 762 -30.49 -23.71 -5.69
CA ASP A 762 -30.47 -22.83 -6.86
C ASP A 762 -29.60 -21.61 -6.56
N HIS A 763 -28.41 -21.57 -7.16
CA HIS A 763 -27.97 -20.44 -7.96
C HIS A 763 -26.85 -20.93 -8.88
N ALA A 764 -27.25 -21.05 -10.14
CA ALA A 764 -26.49 -21.55 -11.26
C ALA A 764 -25.20 -20.75 -11.50
N ALA A 765 -24.20 -21.47 -11.97
CA ALA A 765 -23.06 -20.93 -12.68
C ALA A 765 -23.55 -20.06 -13.87
N ALA A 766 -23.30 -18.76 -13.81
CA ALA A 766 -23.44 -17.87 -14.94
C ALA A 766 -22.03 -17.51 -15.47
N GLY A 767 -21.81 -17.88 -16.74
CA GLY A 767 -20.73 -17.50 -17.66
C GLY A 767 -19.52 -16.75 -17.13
N ALA A 768 -18.37 -17.44 -17.11
CA ALA A 768 -17.06 -16.82 -17.05
C ALA A 768 -16.81 -15.92 -18.27
N ALA A 769 -16.90 -14.60 -18.09
CA ALA A 769 -16.23 -13.63 -18.95
C ALA A 769 -14.76 -13.51 -18.51
N PRO A 770 -13.79 -13.35 -19.43
CA PRO A 770 -12.38 -13.22 -19.07
C PRO A 770 -12.14 -11.84 -18.43
N LEU A 771 -12.09 -11.80 -17.10
CA LEU A 771 -11.85 -10.60 -16.31
C LEU A 771 -10.34 -10.46 -16.01
N ASP A 772 -9.64 -9.72 -16.87
CA ASP A 772 -8.34 -9.12 -16.55
C ASP A 772 -8.56 -7.93 -15.62
N SER A 773 -8.60 -8.18 -14.31
CA SER A 773 -8.55 -7.14 -13.26
C SER A 773 -7.74 -7.64 -12.06
N HIS A 774 -6.45 -7.90 -12.27
CA HIS A 774 -5.55 -8.49 -11.27
C HIS A 774 -4.96 -7.49 -10.26
N ASP A 775 -5.31 -6.19 -10.32
CA ASP A 775 -4.60 -5.16 -9.55
C ASP A 775 -5.36 -4.57 -8.34
N CYS A 776 -6.55 -5.07 -7.97
CA CYS A 776 -7.37 -4.50 -6.90
C CYS A 776 -7.53 -5.42 -5.66
N VAL A 777 -6.45 -5.68 -4.92
CA VAL A 777 -6.56 -6.45 -3.66
C VAL A 777 -7.10 -5.55 -2.54
N GLY A 778 -8.36 -5.77 -2.14
CA GLY A 778 -8.97 -5.17 -0.95
C GLY A 778 -10.09 -4.15 -1.16
N HIS A 779 -10.70 -4.05 -2.35
CA HIS A 779 -11.89 -3.19 -2.51
C HIS A 779 -13.05 -3.68 -1.64
N ASP A 780 -13.75 -2.72 -1.00
CA ASP A 780 -15.08 -2.92 -0.46
C ASP A 780 -15.97 -3.50 -1.58
N ALA A 781 -16.64 -4.62 -1.30
CA ALA A 781 -17.29 -5.48 -2.28
C ALA A 781 -18.25 -4.71 -3.21
N GLY A 782 -17.94 -4.64 -4.52
CA GLY A 782 -18.89 -4.15 -5.53
C GLY A 782 -18.27 -3.51 -6.78
N ALA A 783 -16.98 -3.18 -6.79
CA ALA A 783 -16.39 -2.44 -7.90
C ALA A 783 -16.33 -3.24 -9.22
N GLY A 784 -17.33 -3.05 -10.08
CA GLY A 784 -17.30 -3.37 -11.52
C GLY A 784 -16.49 -2.34 -12.35
N GLY A 785 -15.75 -1.44 -11.69
CA GLY A 785 -14.87 -0.48 -12.33
C GLY A 785 -13.56 -1.13 -12.78
N ARG A 786 -13.11 -0.82 -14.01
CA ARG A 786 -11.84 -1.31 -14.57
C ARG A 786 -10.60 -0.59 -14.00
N VAL A 787 -10.80 0.40 -13.11
CA VAL A 787 -9.77 1.33 -12.59
C VAL A 787 -9.66 1.19 -11.07
N CYS A 788 -8.47 0.85 -10.55
CA CYS A 788 -8.22 0.85 -9.11
C CYS A 788 -7.64 2.23 -8.70
N HIS A 789 -8.40 3.03 -7.95
CA HIS A 789 -7.87 4.27 -7.31
C HIS A 789 -7.22 3.96 -5.97
N MET A 790 -6.21 4.74 -5.62
CA MET A 790 -5.50 4.63 -4.34
C MET A 790 -6.42 5.04 -3.17
N THR A 791 -6.24 4.51 -1.96
CA THR A 791 -7.23 4.70 -0.87
C THR A 791 -6.91 5.85 0.09
N GLY A 792 -7.92 6.67 0.39
CA GLY A 792 -7.79 7.91 1.17
C GLY A 792 -8.65 7.89 2.43
N THR A 793 -8.03 7.70 3.60
CA THR A 793 -8.69 7.72 4.91
C THR A 793 -7.82 8.53 5.88
N THR A 794 -8.45 9.11 6.92
CA THR A 794 -7.75 9.69 8.06
C THR A 794 -8.33 9.15 9.38
N SER A 795 -7.52 9.18 10.43
CA SER A 795 -7.92 8.77 11.77
C SER A 795 -7.30 9.69 12.80
N PHE A 796 -8.01 9.92 13.90
CA PHE A 796 -7.53 10.71 15.01
C PHE A 796 -8.12 10.24 16.33
N ALA A 797 -7.43 10.57 17.42
CA ALA A 797 -7.87 10.30 18.78
C ALA A 797 -7.63 11.52 19.67
N VAL A 798 -8.51 11.72 20.65
CA VAL A 798 -8.39 12.74 21.69
C VAL A 798 -8.71 12.11 23.02
N ALA A 799 -7.90 12.34 24.05
CA ALA A 799 -8.18 11.83 25.39
C ALA A 799 -7.69 12.78 26.47
N ASP A 800 -8.22 12.62 27.69
CA ASP A 800 -7.74 13.28 28.89
C ASP A 800 -7.44 12.32 30.04
N GLY A 801 -6.74 12.82 31.05
CA GLY A 801 -6.32 12.08 32.24
C GLY A 801 -7.48 11.72 33.18
N GLU A 802 -8.67 12.27 32.95
CA GLU A 802 -9.90 11.88 33.64
C GLU A 802 -10.50 10.60 33.04
N GLY A 803 -10.07 10.21 31.84
CA GLY A 803 -10.56 9.02 31.14
C GLY A 803 -11.73 9.33 30.19
N ASN A 804 -11.89 10.58 29.79
CA ASN A 804 -12.68 10.92 28.62
C ASN A 804 -11.83 10.66 27.37
N VAL A 805 -12.44 10.07 26.34
CA VAL A 805 -11.73 9.64 25.14
C VAL A 805 -12.65 9.57 23.93
N VAL A 806 -12.10 9.97 22.79
CA VAL A 806 -12.71 9.85 21.47
C VAL A 806 -11.71 9.19 20.52
N SER A 807 -12.18 8.23 19.73
CA SER A 807 -11.47 7.68 18.57
C SER A 807 -12.35 7.82 17.34
N THR A 808 -11.82 8.39 16.26
CA THR A 808 -12.58 8.64 15.03
C THR A 808 -11.80 8.19 13.82
N THR A 809 -12.49 7.55 12.89
CA THR A 809 -11.98 7.27 11.55
C THR A 809 -12.99 7.79 10.53
N GLN A 810 -12.53 8.60 9.58
CA GLN A 810 -13.36 9.26 8.57
C GLN A 810 -12.66 9.29 7.21
N THR A 811 -13.44 9.36 6.13
CA THR A 811 -12.93 9.12 4.79
C THR A 811 -13.83 9.69 3.68
N LEU A 812 -13.26 9.91 2.50
CA LEU A 812 -13.98 10.03 1.23
C LEU A 812 -14.14 8.67 0.52
N GLY A 813 -13.36 7.66 0.92
CA GLY A 813 -13.21 6.39 0.23
C GLY A 813 -11.82 6.25 -0.36
N THR A 814 -11.68 6.68 -1.61
CA THR A 814 -10.39 6.75 -2.31
C THR A 814 -9.74 8.12 -2.15
N TRP A 815 -8.48 8.21 -2.59
CA TRP A 815 -7.75 9.47 -2.70
C TRP A 815 -8.44 10.41 -3.67
N GLY A 816 -8.72 11.62 -3.22
CA GLY A 816 -9.52 12.58 -3.98
C GLY A 816 -11.02 12.27 -3.97
N GLY A 817 -11.44 11.15 -3.38
CA GLY A 817 -12.82 10.65 -3.47
C GLY A 817 -13.23 10.50 -4.94
N ASN A 818 -14.21 11.29 -5.38
CA ASN A 818 -14.63 11.29 -6.77
C ASN A 818 -13.90 12.31 -7.67
N PHE A 819 -12.87 12.98 -7.15
CA PHE A 819 -12.05 14.00 -7.82
C PHE A 819 -12.79 15.28 -8.22
N HIS A 820 -14.07 15.44 -7.88
CA HIS A 820 -14.88 16.58 -8.27
C HIS A 820 -15.07 17.56 -7.12
N VAL A 821 -14.80 18.84 -7.39
CA VAL A 821 -15.15 19.96 -6.50
C VAL A 821 -16.24 20.77 -7.18
N THR A 822 -17.39 20.90 -6.51
CA THR A 822 -18.45 21.81 -6.95
C THR A 822 -17.95 23.25 -6.89
N PRO A 823 -18.00 24.02 -8.00
CA PRO A 823 -17.59 25.42 -8.00
C PRO A 823 -18.28 26.24 -6.89
N GLY A 824 -17.51 27.00 -6.12
CA GLY A 824 -18.04 27.82 -5.03
C GLY A 824 -18.34 27.08 -3.72
N LEU A 825 -18.03 25.78 -3.61
CA LEU A 825 -18.18 25.00 -2.37
C LEU A 825 -16.84 24.54 -1.75
N GLY A 826 -15.84 24.26 -2.58
CA GLY A 826 -14.45 24.05 -2.13
C GLY A 826 -14.14 22.70 -1.47
N PHE A 827 -14.99 21.66 -1.60
CA PHE A 827 -14.70 20.33 -1.07
C PHE A 827 -14.96 19.21 -2.09
N LEU A 828 -14.24 18.11 -1.89
CA LEU A 828 -14.37 16.85 -2.64
C LEU A 828 -15.47 15.97 -2.05
N TYR A 829 -16.06 15.11 -2.88
CA TYR A 829 -17.10 14.16 -2.48
C TYR A 829 -16.58 12.74 -2.39
N ASN A 830 -17.26 11.92 -1.60
CA ASN A 830 -17.03 10.48 -1.58
C ASN A 830 -17.35 9.82 -2.93
N ASP A 831 -16.80 8.64 -3.17
CA ASP A 831 -16.92 7.86 -4.42
C ASP A 831 -17.73 6.56 -4.26
N LYS A 832 -18.57 6.49 -3.22
CA LYS A 832 -19.09 5.21 -2.72
C LYS A 832 -20.21 4.59 -3.52
N LEU A 833 -20.81 5.30 -4.47
CA LEU A 833 -21.91 4.73 -5.27
C LEU A 833 -21.49 3.47 -6.04
N ALA A 834 -20.21 3.37 -6.44
CA ALA A 834 -19.65 2.22 -7.14
C ALA A 834 -19.24 1.06 -6.22
N SER A 835 -19.33 1.23 -4.90
CA SER A 835 -18.84 0.26 -3.90
C SER A 835 -19.94 -0.65 -3.34
N TYR A 836 -21.11 -0.69 -3.97
CA TYR A 836 -22.19 -1.62 -3.62
C TYR A 836 -22.20 -2.79 -4.61
N PRO A 837 -22.66 -3.98 -4.20
CA PRO A 837 -23.04 -5.04 -5.11
C PRO A 837 -24.00 -4.54 -6.20
N SER A 838 -23.75 -4.98 -7.44
CA SER A 838 -24.53 -4.63 -8.62
C SER A 838 -25.71 -5.58 -8.87
N ASP A 839 -25.72 -6.73 -8.21
CA ASP A 839 -26.84 -7.68 -8.20
C ASP A 839 -27.86 -7.25 -7.11
N PRO A 840 -29.14 -7.01 -7.47
CA PRO A 840 -30.17 -6.61 -6.51
C PRO A 840 -30.48 -7.67 -5.46
N ASP A 841 -30.21 -8.95 -5.73
CA ASP A 841 -30.45 -10.06 -4.81
C ASP A 841 -29.26 -10.31 -3.87
N GLU A 842 -28.12 -9.64 -4.10
CA GLU A 842 -26.93 -9.78 -3.25
C GLU A 842 -27.11 -9.02 -1.91
N TYR A 843 -26.64 -9.65 -0.83
CA TYR A 843 -26.63 -9.04 0.49
C TYR A 843 -25.81 -7.73 0.52
N GLY A 844 -26.43 -6.63 0.93
CA GLY A 844 -25.80 -5.31 0.94
C GLY A 844 -25.85 -4.57 -0.40
N ALA A 845 -26.67 -5.03 -1.36
CA ALA A 845 -26.89 -4.39 -2.65
C ALA A 845 -27.27 -2.89 -2.56
N ARG A 846 -27.12 -2.19 -3.69
CA ARG A 846 -27.41 -0.76 -3.82
C ARG A 846 -28.92 -0.46 -3.78
N LEU A 847 -29.49 -0.41 -2.58
CA LEU A 847 -30.88 -0.04 -2.34
C LEU A 847 -31.05 1.47 -2.08
N PRO A 848 -32.25 2.03 -2.34
CA PRO A 848 -32.56 3.42 -2.03
C PRO A 848 -32.20 3.78 -0.58
N ASN A 849 -31.40 4.82 -0.41
CA ASN A 849 -30.98 5.33 0.90
C ASN A 849 -30.12 4.38 1.75
N ALA A 850 -29.60 3.28 1.19
CA ALA A 850 -28.76 2.33 1.90
C ALA A 850 -27.45 2.96 2.36
N ARG A 851 -27.04 2.66 3.61
CA ARG A 851 -25.73 3.04 4.13
C ARG A 851 -24.64 2.14 3.57
N HIS A 852 -23.52 2.75 3.18
CA HIS A 852 -22.39 2.01 2.65
C HIS A 852 -21.63 1.23 3.76
N GLY A 853 -21.22 0.00 3.48
CA GLY A 853 -20.33 -0.78 4.35
C GLY A 853 -18.88 -0.29 4.29
N SER A 854 -18.04 -0.61 5.28
CA SER A 854 -16.63 -0.21 5.26
C SER A 854 -15.77 -1.07 6.19
N SER A 855 -14.45 -0.83 6.20
CA SER A 855 -13.44 -1.49 7.02
C SER A 855 -12.92 -0.63 8.19
N LEU A 856 -13.52 0.54 8.45
CA LEU A 856 -13.12 1.44 9.55
C LEU A 856 -13.11 0.71 10.90
N ALA A 857 -12.16 1.03 11.77
CA ALA A 857 -12.05 0.41 13.10
C ALA A 857 -11.61 1.39 14.21
N PRO A 858 -12.31 2.53 14.42
CA PRO A 858 -12.05 3.36 15.59
C PRO A 858 -12.29 2.54 16.86
N THR A 859 -11.31 2.47 17.74
CA THR A 859 -11.25 1.49 18.82
C THR A 859 -10.85 2.11 20.15
N ILE A 860 -11.52 1.72 21.23
CA ILE A 860 -11.16 2.07 22.61
C ILE A 860 -11.07 0.78 23.43
N VAL A 861 -9.96 0.62 24.15
CA VAL A 861 -9.69 -0.51 25.03
C VAL A 861 -9.82 -0.09 26.48
N PHE A 862 -10.50 -0.91 27.26
CA PHE A 862 -10.71 -0.73 28.69
C PHE A 862 -10.07 -1.88 29.47
N ARG A 863 -9.46 -1.57 30.62
CA ARG A 863 -9.05 -2.57 31.62
C ARG A 863 -10.13 -2.70 32.69
N GLY A 864 -10.40 -3.94 33.10
CA GLY A 864 -11.43 -4.26 34.11
C GLY A 864 -12.82 -4.46 33.51
N SER A 865 -13.78 -4.87 34.33
CA SER A 865 -15.16 -5.15 33.94
C SER A 865 -16.14 -4.12 34.51
N ALA A 866 -17.26 -3.91 33.79
CA ALA A 866 -18.41 -3.12 34.23
C ALA A 866 -18.03 -1.77 34.91
N ALA A 867 -18.45 -1.54 36.15
CA ALA A 867 -18.28 -0.28 36.88
C ALA A 867 -16.82 0.07 37.22
N ALA A 868 -15.89 -0.90 37.19
CA ALA A 868 -14.47 -0.67 37.47
C ALA A 868 -13.63 -0.40 36.19
N ARG A 869 -14.28 -0.38 35.01
CA ARG A 869 -13.60 -0.23 33.74
C ARG A 869 -12.90 1.12 33.61
N ARG A 870 -11.65 1.12 33.16
CA ARG A 870 -10.90 2.35 32.82
C ARG A 870 -10.36 2.24 31.40
N PRO A 871 -10.53 3.27 30.56
CA PRO A 871 -9.89 3.28 29.26
C PRO A 871 -8.37 3.31 29.43
N VAL A 872 -7.66 2.53 28.62
CA VAL A 872 -6.20 2.42 28.65
C VAL A 872 -5.57 2.72 27.29
N LEU A 873 -6.35 2.62 26.21
CA LEU A 873 -5.90 2.90 24.84
C LEU A 873 -7.08 3.39 24.00
N ALA A 874 -6.86 4.44 23.21
CA ALA A 874 -7.63 4.71 22.01
C ALA A 874 -6.72 4.56 20.79
N ALA A 875 -7.25 3.92 19.76
CA ALA A 875 -6.56 3.73 18.49
C ALA A 875 -7.55 3.81 17.32
N GLY A 876 -7.04 4.18 16.16
CA GLY A 876 -7.74 4.12 14.88
C GLY A 876 -6.72 4.26 13.76
N ALA A 877 -7.10 3.86 12.55
CA ALA A 877 -6.15 3.86 11.43
C ALA A 877 -6.81 4.16 10.09
N ALA A 878 -5.96 4.43 9.11
CA ALA A 878 -6.25 4.69 7.71
C ALA A 878 -5.46 3.72 6.82
N GLY A 879 -5.97 3.48 5.60
CA GLY A 879 -5.32 2.61 4.60
C GLY A 879 -6.13 1.37 4.23
N ASN A 880 -7.47 1.48 4.16
CA ASN A 880 -8.37 0.41 3.75
C ASN A 880 -8.11 -0.93 4.48
N ALA A 881 -7.67 -1.99 3.79
CA ALA A 881 -7.35 -3.28 4.40
C ALA A 881 -6.28 -3.21 5.50
N TRP A 882 -5.43 -2.18 5.49
CA TRP A 882 -4.44 -1.92 6.53
C TRP A 882 -5.01 -1.31 7.82
N ILE A 883 -6.26 -0.84 7.83
CA ILE A 883 -6.88 -0.22 9.01
C ILE A 883 -6.90 -1.22 10.17
N THR A 884 -7.52 -2.38 9.96
CA THR A 884 -7.61 -3.42 10.99
C THR A 884 -6.23 -3.97 11.35
N ALA A 885 -5.32 -4.06 10.39
CA ALA A 885 -3.95 -4.52 10.62
C ALA A 885 -3.18 -3.58 11.54
N ALA A 886 -3.25 -2.28 11.28
CA ALA A 886 -2.62 -1.26 12.10
C ALA A 886 -3.20 -1.23 13.51
N VAL A 887 -4.53 -1.23 13.65
CA VAL A 887 -5.18 -1.25 14.97
C VAL A 887 -4.83 -2.52 15.74
N TYR A 888 -4.83 -3.68 15.08
CA TYR A 888 -4.44 -4.96 15.67
C TYR A 888 -2.99 -4.93 16.18
N SER A 889 -2.04 -4.46 15.35
CA SER A 889 -0.63 -4.28 15.75
C SER A 889 -0.47 -3.35 16.95
N ILE A 890 -1.24 -2.26 17.02
CA ILE A 890 -1.19 -1.31 18.15
C ILE A 890 -1.74 -1.95 19.42
N VAL A 891 -2.89 -2.63 19.34
CA VAL A 891 -3.50 -3.33 20.47
C VAL A 891 -2.55 -4.40 21.01
N ALA A 892 -1.99 -5.24 20.15
CA ALA A 892 -1.00 -6.25 20.55
C ALA A 892 0.27 -5.59 21.15
N GLY A 893 0.77 -4.51 20.55
CA GLY A 893 1.93 -3.78 21.06
C GLY A 893 1.73 -3.22 22.47
N VAL A 894 0.57 -2.62 22.74
CA VAL A 894 0.25 -2.02 24.03
C VAL A 894 -0.10 -3.09 25.08
N LEU A 895 -0.95 -4.05 24.73
CA LEU A 895 -1.48 -5.02 25.70
C LEU A 895 -0.57 -6.24 25.92
N ASP A 896 0.05 -6.77 24.86
CA ASP A 896 0.88 -7.97 24.96
C ASP A 896 2.36 -7.62 25.20
N ALA A 897 2.86 -6.53 24.62
CA ALA A 897 4.27 -6.11 24.73
C ALA A 897 4.51 -4.91 25.66
N GLY A 898 3.46 -4.32 26.24
CA GLY A 898 3.59 -3.22 27.21
C GLY A 898 4.14 -1.91 26.63
N LEU A 899 4.02 -1.70 25.32
CA LEU A 899 4.54 -0.50 24.66
C LEU A 899 3.66 0.73 24.92
N GLY A 900 4.29 1.91 24.99
CA GLY A 900 3.57 3.20 24.95
C GLY A 900 3.05 3.53 23.54
N ALA A 901 2.15 4.51 23.44
CA ALA A 901 1.47 4.88 22.19
C ALA A 901 2.41 5.04 20.98
N GLN A 902 3.50 5.81 21.15
CA GLN A 902 4.44 6.09 20.06
C GLN A 902 5.15 4.82 19.55
N ARG A 903 5.63 3.96 20.46
CA ARG A 903 6.31 2.72 20.06
C ARG A 903 5.34 1.70 19.45
N ALA A 904 4.09 1.68 19.90
CA ALA A 904 3.06 0.85 19.30
C ALA A 904 2.72 1.29 17.86
N LEU A 905 2.65 2.61 17.59
CA LEU A 905 2.48 3.15 16.23
C LEU A 905 3.66 2.80 15.30
N GLU A 906 4.87 2.74 15.86
CA GLU A 906 6.11 2.45 15.12
C GLU A 906 6.40 0.96 14.92
N LEU A 907 5.53 0.07 15.43
CA LEU A 907 5.68 -1.35 15.15
C LEU A 907 5.56 -1.62 13.64
N PRO A 908 6.45 -2.44 13.07
CA PRO A 908 6.27 -3.03 11.75
C PRO A 908 4.96 -3.81 11.68
N ARG A 909 4.16 -3.55 10.65
CA ARG A 909 2.84 -4.14 10.44
C ARG A 909 2.91 -5.26 9.41
N PHE A 910 1.93 -6.14 9.47
CA PHE A 910 1.69 -7.17 8.48
C PHE A 910 0.24 -7.14 8.00
N LEU A 911 0.00 -7.63 6.78
CA LEU A 911 -1.33 -7.83 6.24
C LEU A 911 -1.40 -9.18 5.53
N VAL A 912 -2.44 -9.96 5.84
CA VAL A 912 -2.74 -11.20 5.12
C VAL A 912 -3.71 -10.87 4.00
N THR A 913 -3.31 -11.17 2.78
CA THR A 913 -4.12 -10.97 1.57
C THR A 913 -4.32 -12.30 0.85
N ARG A 914 -5.32 -12.36 -0.03
CA ARG A 914 -5.57 -13.51 -0.90
C ARG A 914 -5.39 -13.08 -2.35
N GLN A 915 -4.40 -13.66 -3.02
CA GLN A 915 -4.18 -13.44 -4.45
C GLN A 915 -4.99 -14.46 -5.24
N GLN A 916 -5.72 -14.02 -6.28
CA GLN A 916 -6.45 -14.91 -7.18
C GLN A 916 -5.50 -15.49 -8.23
N GLY A 917 -5.65 -16.79 -8.53
CA GLY A 917 -4.95 -17.50 -9.59
C GLY A 917 -5.73 -18.75 -9.98
N ASP A 918 -5.36 -19.38 -11.09
CA ASP A 918 -6.12 -20.43 -11.80
C ASP A 918 -6.53 -21.65 -10.93
N ALA A 919 -5.94 -21.81 -9.74
CA ALA A 919 -6.17 -22.93 -8.81
C ALA A 919 -6.71 -22.50 -7.43
N GLY A 920 -7.64 -21.55 -7.37
CA GLY A 920 -8.38 -21.24 -6.13
C GLY A 920 -7.72 -20.21 -5.19
N GLY A 921 -6.70 -19.50 -5.66
CA GLY A 921 -6.01 -18.42 -4.96
C GLY A 921 -5.08 -18.87 -3.81
N GLU A 922 -4.09 -18.05 -3.48
CA GLU A 922 -3.08 -18.28 -2.43
C GLU A 922 -3.09 -17.16 -1.39
N PHE A 923 -2.69 -17.46 -0.15
CA PHE A 923 -2.45 -16.43 0.87
C PHE A 923 -1.06 -15.80 0.70
N VAL A 924 -1.00 -14.48 0.72
CA VAL A 924 0.25 -13.70 0.73
C VAL A 924 0.30 -12.85 1.99
N VAL A 925 1.44 -12.91 2.68
CA VAL A 925 1.70 -12.15 3.91
C VAL A 925 2.60 -10.96 3.57
N GLN A 926 2.01 -9.77 3.51
CA GLN A 926 2.76 -8.53 3.31
C GLN A 926 3.35 -8.07 4.64
N LEU A 927 4.64 -7.75 4.68
CA LEU A 927 5.39 -7.32 5.87
C LEU A 927 6.12 -6.00 5.62
N GLU A 928 5.99 -5.05 6.54
CA GLU A 928 6.92 -3.92 6.62
C GLU A 928 8.33 -4.39 7.05
N SER A 929 9.34 -3.54 6.90
CA SER A 929 10.67 -3.76 7.46
C SER A 929 10.66 -3.64 8.98
N GLY A 930 11.55 -4.38 9.64
CA GLY A 930 11.75 -4.36 11.10
C GLY A 930 11.25 -5.61 11.82
N PHE A 931 10.81 -6.64 11.09
CA PHE A 931 10.70 -8.00 11.63
C PHE A 931 12.09 -8.62 11.67
N ALA A 932 12.38 -9.38 12.73
CA ALA A 932 13.64 -10.09 12.86
C ALA A 932 13.83 -11.04 11.66
N PRO A 933 15.04 -11.10 11.07
CA PRO A 933 15.31 -11.99 9.93
C PRO A 933 14.95 -13.45 10.22
N SER A 934 15.24 -13.92 11.44
CA SER A 934 14.89 -15.27 11.89
C SER A 934 13.39 -15.54 11.94
N VAL A 935 12.57 -14.52 12.20
CA VAL A 935 11.10 -14.62 12.18
C VAL A 935 10.62 -14.78 10.75
N VAL A 936 11.13 -13.98 9.82
CA VAL A 936 10.79 -14.07 8.39
C VAL A 936 11.14 -15.44 7.84
N SER A 937 12.38 -15.91 8.02
CA SER A 937 12.80 -17.23 7.56
C SER A 937 11.98 -18.37 8.18
N ALA A 938 11.61 -18.25 9.46
CA ALA A 938 10.80 -19.24 10.14
C ALA A 938 9.32 -19.25 9.69
N LEU A 939 8.80 -18.14 9.16
CA LEU A 939 7.49 -18.11 8.50
C LEU A 939 7.56 -18.81 7.14
N GLU A 940 8.56 -18.49 6.33
CA GLU A 940 8.76 -19.12 5.02
C GLU A 940 8.94 -20.64 5.16
N ALA A 941 9.72 -21.09 6.15
CA ALA A 941 9.89 -22.50 6.47
C ALA A 941 8.58 -23.22 6.85
N ARG A 942 7.60 -22.49 7.39
CA ARG A 942 6.25 -23.00 7.69
C ARG A 942 5.32 -22.97 6.47
N GLY A 943 5.78 -22.49 5.33
CA GLY A 943 5.01 -22.41 4.08
C GLY A 943 4.24 -21.09 3.89
N HIS A 944 4.55 -20.05 4.65
CA HIS A 944 4.00 -18.72 4.37
C HIS A 944 4.70 -18.10 3.16
N ARG A 945 3.92 -17.50 2.26
CA ARG A 945 4.44 -16.67 1.19
C ARG A 945 4.58 -15.24 1.69
N VAL A 946 5.80 -14.83 2.02
CA VAL A 946 6.10 -13.50 2.56
C VAL A 946 6.43 -12.51 1.44
N GLN A 947 5.95 -11.28 1.58
CA GLN A 947 6.27 -10.16 0.71
C GLN A 947 6.70 -8.96 1.56
N LEU A 948 7.98 -8.59 1.49
CA LEU A 948 8.47 -7.36 2.13
C LEU A 948 8.06 -6.14 1.29
N ILE A 949 7.38 -5.19 1.91
CA ILE A 949 6.82 -4.02 1.24
C ILE A 949 7.59 -2.73 1.50
N SER A 950 8.54 -2.68 2.43
CA SER A 950 9.38 -1.49 2.68
C SER A 950 10.88 -1.81 2.66
N LEU A 951 11.74 -0.79 2.50
CA LEU A 951 13.18 -0.97 2.57
C LEU A 951 13.67 -1.18 4.01
N PRO A 952 14.85 -1.80 4.19
CA PRO A 952 15.52 -1.80 5.48
C PRO A 952 15.59 -0.39 6.11
N GLY A 953 15.06 -0.25 7.33
CA GLY A 953 15.00 1.04 8.05
C GLY A 953 13.75 1.88 7.76
N GLU A 954 12.78 1.34 7.05
CA GLU A 954 11.61 2.06 6.54
C GLU A 954 10.29 1.47 7.05
N VAL A 955 9.31 2.33 7.43
CA VAL A 955 7.93 1.91 7.75
C VAL A 955 6.94 2.61 6.83
N ARG A 956 5.96 1.91 6.26
CA ARG A 956 5.25 2.29 5.03
C ARG A 956 3.71 2.31 5.14
N MET A 957 3.04 1.37 5.80
CA MET A 957 1.59 1.18 5.70
C MET A 957 0.80 1.42 6.99
N GLY A 958 -0.47 1.83 6.87
CA GLY A 958 -1.46 1.74 7.95
C GLY A 958 -1.54 2.93 8.92
N TYR A 959 -1.49 4.17 8.43
CA TYR A 959 -1.43 5.39 9.26
C TYR A 959 -2.43 5.40 10.39
N ALA A 960 -1.93 5.53 11.62
CA ALA A 960 -2.77 5.42 12.79
C ALA A 960 -2.66 6.62 13.72
N ALA A 961 -3.68 6.78 14.53
CA ALA A 961 -3.66 7.63 15.71
C ALA A 961 -3.76 6.73 16.94
N ALA A 962 -2.99 7.04 17.98
CA ALA A 962 -3.03 6.28 19.22
C ALA A 962 -2.75 7.16 20.44
N ILE A 963 -3.51 6.93 21.51
CA ILE A 963 -3.30 7.54 22.83
C ILE A 963 -3.40 6.45 23.91
N THR A 964 -2.36 6.32 24.73
CA THR A 964 -2.40 5.50 25.95
C THR A 964 -2.83 6.36 27.12
N ILE A 965 -3.71 5.82 27.97
CA ILE A 965 -4.39 6.55 29.04
C ILE A 965 -3.96 5.99 30.40
N GLY A 966 -3.34 6.84 31.21
CA GLY A 966 -2.92 6.57 32.58
C GLY A 966 -3.90 7.13 33.61
N ARG A 967 -3.47 7.18 34.88
CA ARG A 967 -4.22 7.86 35.94
C ARG A 967 -3.79 9.32 36.00
N GLY A 968 -4.65 10.24 35.56
CA GLY A 968 -4.34 11.69 35.58
C GLY A 968 -3.43 12.18 34.45
N GLU A 969 -2.97 11.28 33.58
CA GLU A 969 -2.04 11.58 32.49
C GLU A 969 -2.40 10.76 31.24
N VAL A 970 -2.20 11.33 30.06
CA VAL A 970 -2.35 10.69 28.76
C VAL A 970 -1.11 10.93 27.90
N THR A 971 -0.79 9.95 27.04
CA THR A 971 0.34 10.03 26.11
C THR A 971 -0.12 9.71 24.69
N ALA A 972 -0.04 10.70 23.81
CA ALA A 972 -0.34 10.60 22.38
C ALA A 972 0.93 10.27 21.57
N GLY A 973 0.78 9.46 20.53
CA GLY A 973 1.82 9.23 19.53
C GLY A 973 1.46 9.80 18.15
N ALA A 974 2.48 10.02 17.33
CA ALA A 974 2.38 10.48 15.94
C ALA A 974 2.91 9.39 14.99
N ASP A 975 2.09 8.89 14.07
CA ASP A 975 2.54 7.87 13.12
C ASP A 975 3.54 8.46 12.12
N PRO A 976 4.77 7.94 12.06
CA PRO A 976 5.85 8.50 11.22
C PRO A 976 5.63 8.30 9.72
N ARG A 977 4.65 7.50 9.31
CA ARG A 977 4.42 7.16 7.89
C ARG A 977 3.74 8.30 7.11
N ARG A 978 3.20 9.32 7.79
CA ARG A 978 2.54 10.51 7.21
C ARG A 978 3.00 11.79 7.92
N ALA A 979 2.35 12.92 7.59
CA ALA A 979 2.46 14.18 8.33
C ALA A 979 1.89 14.12 9.76
N GLY A 980 1.67 12.92 10.33
CA GLY A 980 1.07 12.71 11.64
C GLY A 980 1.73 13.53 12.74
N ALA A 981 0.91 14.00 13.68
CA ALA A 981 1.34 14.86 14.77
C ALA A 981 0.62 14.48 16.07
N ALA A 982 1.35 14.59 17.17
CA ALA A 982 0.84 14.43 18.52
C ALA A 982 1.14 15.69 19.31
N GLY A 983 0.20 16.08 20.18
CA GLY A 983 0.41 17.19 21.10
C GLY A 983 -0.42 17.01 22.35
N ALA A 984 -0.02 17.72 23.41
CA ALA A 984 -0.64 17.59 24.72
C ALA A 984 -0.74 18.95 25.43
N ILE A 985 -1.72 19.05 26.33
CA ILE A 985 -1.84 20.14 27.28
C ILE A 985 -1.06 19.75 28.54
N GLY A 986 -0.09 20.58 28.93
CA GLY A 986 0.74 20.33 30.12
C GLY A 986 -0.07 20.21 31.41
N CYS A 987 0.50 19.51 32.39
CA CYS A 987 0.01 19.49 33.77
C CYS A 987 0.35 20.85 34.41
N ALA A 988 -0.64 21.63 34.83
CA ALA A 988 -0.39 22.94 35.43
C ALA A 988 0.39 22.80 36.76
N GLY A 989 1.50 23.54 36.92
CA GLY A 989 2.12 23.79 38.24
C GLY A 989 3.34 22.95 38.64
N ARG A 990 3.88 22.07 37.79
CA ARG A 990 5.18 21.40 38.06
C ARG A 990 5.88 21.18 36.72
N GLY A 991 7.18 21.55 36.64
CA GLY A 991 8.00 21.35 35.44
C GLY A 991 8.03 19.89 34.96
N ASP A 992 8.76 19.65 33.88
CA ASP A 992 8.86 18.46 32.99
C ASP A 992 9.01 17.04 33.63
N GLN A 993 8.77 16.87 34.93
CA GLN A 993 8.97 15.63 35.70
C GLN A 993 7.77 15.13 36.53
N GLY A 994 6.54 15.65 36.42
CA GLY A 994 5.49 15.17 37.34
C GLY A 994 4.03 15.32 36.94
N CYS A 995 3.43 14.23 36.40
CA CYS A 995 2.01 13.92 36.59
C CYS A 995 1.79 12.65 37.46
N ARG A 996 2.83 12.14 38.14
CA ARG A 996 2.72 11.02 39.12
C ARG A 996 2.36 11.52 40.52
N ARG A 997 1.09 11.74 40.82
CA ARG A 997 0.54 11.61 42.18
C ARG A 997 -0.87 11.07 42.14
#